data_AF-A0A4D6M3U4-F1
#
_entry.id   AF-A0A4D6M3U4-F1
#
_cell.length_a   1.000
_cell.length_b   1.000
_cell.length_c   1.000
_cell.angle_alpha   90.00
_cell.angle_beta   90.00
_cell.angle_gamma   90.00
#
_symmetry.space_group_name_H-M   'P 1'
#
loop_
_entity.id
_entity.type
_entity.pdbx_description
1 polymer ?
#
loop_
_entity_poly.entity_id
_entity_poly.type
_entity_poly.pdbx_seq_one_letter_code
_entity_poly.pdbx_strand_id
1 'polypeptide(L)'
;MSRYRGPRFKKIRRLGALPGLTSKRPRAGSDLRNQSRSGKKSQYRIRLEEKQKLRFHYGLTERQLLKYVRIAGKAKGSTGQVLLQLLEMRLDNILFRLGMALTIPQARQLVNHGHILVNGRIVDIPSYRCKPRDIITVKDEQNSRTLVQNLLDSSAPEELPNHLTLHTFQYEGSRINGNFIDKTFTIVADILLRVIPTTSGEKEAFTYYRDGNYAEALQNYYEAMRLEIDPYDRSYILYNIGLIHTSNGEHTKALEYYFRALERNPFLPQAFNNMAVICHYSGSPKVLSSGVASDPKDKEDSMIIRSPEPEVKILVDRDPIKTSFEEWAKPGHFSRTIAKGPDTTTWIWNLHADAHDFDSHTSDLEEISRKVFSAHFGQLSIIFLWLSGMYFHGARFSNYEAWLSDPTHIGPSAQVVWPIVGQEILNGDVGGGFRGIQITSGFFQIWRASGITSELQLYCTAIGALVFAALMLFAGWFHYHKAAPKLAWFQDVESMLNHHLAGLLGLGSLSWAGHQVHVSLPINQFLNAGVDPKEIPLPHEFILNRDLLAQLYPSFAEGATPFFTLNWSKYSEFLTFRGGLDPVTGGLWLTDIAHHHLAIAILFLIAGHMYRTNWGIGHGLKDILEAHKGPFTGQGHKGLYEILTTSWHAQLSLNLAMLGSLTIVVAHHMYSMPPYPYLATDYATQLSLFTHHMWIGGFLIVGAAAHAAIFMVRDYDPTNRYNDLLDRVLRHRDAIISHLNWVCIFLGFHSFGLYIHNDTMSALGRPQDMFSDTAIQLQPVFAQWIQNTHALAPGVTAPGETASTSLTWGGGELVAVGGKVALLPIPLGTADFLVHHIHAFTIHVTVLILLKGVLFARSSRLIPDKANLGFRFPCDGPGRGGTCQVSAWDHVFLGLFWMYNAISVVIFHFSWKMQSDVWGSISDQGVVTHITGGNFAQSSITINGWLRDFLWAQASQVLILYGLSV
;
A
#
# COMPACT_ATOMS: atom_id res chain seq x y z
N MET A 1 -31.62 4.08 -17.92
CA MET A 1 -32.50 5.10 -18.55
C MET A 1 -32.58 6.37 -17.70
N SER A 2 -31.95 7.47 -18.11
CA SER A 2 -31.90 8.73 -17.35
C SER A 2 -33.04 9.70 -17.74
N ARG A 3 -34.30 9.30 -17.50
CA ARG A 3 -35.49 10.12 -17.81
C ARG A 3 -36.25 10.49 -16.53
N TYR A 4 -36.81 11.70 -16.46
CA TYR A 4 -37.70 12.09 -15.37
C TYR A 4 -39.04 11.34 -15.47
N ARG A 5 -39.28 10.38 -14.58
CA ARG A 5 -40.54 9.60 -14.48
C ARG A 5 -41.52 10.14 -13.43
N GLY A 6 -41.19 11.25 -12.76
CA GLY A 6 -42.02 11.82 -11.71
C GLY A 6 -43.23 12.61 -12.22
N PRO A 7 -44.10 13.10 -11.32
CA PRO A 7 -45.32 13.82 -11.68
C PRO A 7 -45.02 15.13 -12.44
N ARG A 8 -45.30 15.17 -13.74
CA ARG A 8 -45.02 16.34 -14.62
C ARG A 8 -45.80 17.59 -14.20
N PHE A 9 -47.04 17.43 -13.75
CA PHE A 9 -47.89 18.54 -13.29
C PHE A 9 -47.32 19.26 -12.05
N LYS A 10 -46.66 18.52 -11.14
CA LYS A 10 -45.97 19.09 -9.97
C LYS A 10 -44.80 19.99 -10.38
N LYS A 11 -44.12 19.66 -11.49
CA LYS A 11 -43.02 20.48 -12.02
C LYS A 11 -43.51 21.78 -12.65
N ILE A 12 -44.61 21.73 -13.40
CA ILE A 12 -45.17 22.92 -14.05
C ILE A 12 -45.84 23.87 -13.06
N ARG A 13 -46.48 23.37 -12.01
CA ARG A 13 -46.93 24.22 -10.90
C ARG A 13 -45.78 24.96 -10.20
N ARG A 14 -44.57 24.38 -10.17
CA ARG A 14 -43.39 24.97 -9.53
C ARG A 14 -42.60 25.91 -10.46
N LEU A 15 -42.46 25.56 -11.74
CA LEU A 15 -41.54 26.21 -12.68
C LEU A 15 -42.25 27.04 -13.76
N GLY A 16 -43.58 27.01 -13.83
CA GLY A 16 -44.37 27.65 -14.89
C GLY A 16 -44.63 26.71 -16.08
N ALA A 17 -45.26 27.25 -17.12
CA ALA A 17 -45.61 26.49 -18.33
C ALA A 17 -44.33 26.01 -19.06
N LEU A 18 -44.26 24.71 -19.32
CA LEU A 18 -43.13 24.06 -20.01
C LEU A 18 -43.68 23.20 -21.16
N PRO A 19 -43.91 23.80 -22.35
CA PRO A 19 -44.54 23.14 -23.50
C PRO A 19 -43.85 21.84 -23.91
N GLY A 20 -42.50 21.82 -23.92
CA GLY A 20 -41.74 20.62 -24.27
C GLY A 20 -41.91 19.42 -23.32
N LEU A 21 -42.39 19.63 -22.08
CA LEU A 21 -42.56 18.55 -21.08
C LEU A 21 -43.97 17.93 -21.09
N THR A 22 -45.01 18.74 -21.22
CA THR A 22 -46.43 18.31 -21.29
C THR A 22 -47.30 19.42 -21.87
N SER A 23 -48.38 19.04 -22.54
CA SER A 23 -49.42 19.96 -23.04
C SER A 23 -50.38 20.50 -21.97
N LYS A 24 -50.39 19.93 -20.76
CA LYS A 24 -51.25 20.37 -19.65
C LYS A 24 -50.80 21.73 -19.12
N ARG A 25 -51.68 22.73 -19.22
CA ARG A 25 -51.49 24.05 -18.59
C ARG A 25 -52.02 24.05 -17.15
N PRO A 26 -51.34 24.70 -16.19
CA PRO A 26 -51.89 24.90 -14.86
C PRO A 26 -53.09 25.86 -14.95
N ARG A 27 -54.23 25.53 -14.33
CA ARG A 27 -55.38 26.45 -14.24
C ARG A 27 -54.98 27.67 -13.40
N ALA A 28 -55.13 28.86 -13.96
CA ALA A 28 -55.05 30.12 -13.21
C ALA A 28 -56.35 30.26 -12.39
N GLY A 29 -56.33 29.81 -11.14
CA GLY A 29 -57.54 29.84 -10.31
C GLY A 29 -57.51 28.87 -9.14
N SER A 30 -56.62 29.11 -8.18
CA SER A 30 -56.81 28.75 -6.76
C SER A 30 -55.73 29.44 -5.92
N ASP A 31 -55.69 30.77 -5.96
CA ASP A 31 -54.75 31.60 -5.19
C ASP A 31 -55.21 31.86 -3.74
N LEU A 32 -55.80 30.87 -3.08
CA LEU A 32 -56.22 30.99 -1.68
C LEU A 32 -55.88 29.72 -0.90
N ARG A 33 -54.59 29.61 -0.53
CA ARG A 33 -54.07 29.08 0.75
C ARG A 33 -52.58 28.71 0.60
N ASN A 34 -51.73 29.71 0.77
CA ASN A 34 -50.57 29.68 1.67
C ASN A 34 -49.84 31.02 1.58
N GLN A 35 -50.25 31.94 2.45
CA GLN A 35 -49.40 33.04 2.87
C GLN A 35 -48.21 32.44 3.64
N SER A 36 -47.02 32.41 3.03
CA SER A 36 -45.77 32.51 3.79
C SER A 36 -44.57 32.82 2.89
N ARG A 37 -44.00 34.03 3.08
CA ARG A 37 -42.67 34.51 2.71
C ARG A 37 -42.39 34.80 1.21
N SER A 38 -42.88 35.95 0.74
CA SER A 38 -42.26 36.66 -0.39
C SER A 38 -41.02 37.43 0.09
N GLY A 39 -39.91 36.74 0.31
CA GLY A 39 -38.59 37.37 0.35
C GLY A 39 -38.08 37.55 -1.09
N LYS A 40 -37.33 38.65 -1.36
CA LYS A 40 -36.60 38.82 -2.64
C LYS A 40 -35.85 37.52 -2.94
N LYS A 41 -36.18 36.85 -4.05
CA LYS A 41 -35.51 35.61 -4.44
C LYS A 41 -34.02 35.92 -4.65
N SER A 42 -33.15 35.14 -4.02
CA SER A 42 -31.71 35.28 -4.24
C SER A 42 -31.38 35.08 -5.72
N GLN A 43 -30.34 35.75 -6.21
CA GLN A 43 -29.86 35.57 -7.59
C GLN A 43 -29.56 34.10 -7.88
N TYR A 44 -28.98 33.38 -6.92
CA TYR A 44 -28.77 31.92 -7.02
C TYR A 44 -30.08 31.15 -7.24
N ARG A 45 -31.14 31.46 -6.49
CA ARG A 45 -32.44 30.79 -6.63
C ARG A 45 -33.07 31.06 -7.99
N ILE A 46 -32.97 32.29 -8.50
CA ILE A 46 -33.46 32.66 -9.83
C ILE A 46 -32.69 31.84 -10.90
N ARG A 47 -31.36 31.82 -10.82
CA ARG A 47 -30.49 31.03 -11.73
C ARG A 47 -30.78 29.54 -11.68
N LEU A 48 -31.03 29.00 -10.49
CA LEU A 48 -31.39 27.60 -10.31
C LEU A 48 -32.78 27.32 -10.92
N GLU A 49 -33.77 28.18 -10.71
CA GLU A 49 -35.11 28.05 -11.32
C GLU A 49 -35.01 28.06 -12.86
N GLU A 50 -34.24 28.98 -13.45
CA GLU A 50 -34.03 29.06 -14.91
C GLU A 50 -33.27 27.85 -15.48
N LYS A 51 -32.20 27.39 -14.82
CA LYS A 51 -31.51 26.14 -15.18
C LYS A 51 -32.48 24.95 -15.19
N GLN A 52 -33.38 24.88 -14.21
CA GLN A 52 -34.37 23.80 -14.14
C GLN A 52 -35.42 23.91 -15.24
N LYS A 53 -35.91 25.12 -15.57
CA LYS A 53 -36.81 25.34 -16.72
C LYS A 53 -36.20 24.84 -18.01
N LEU A 54 -34.96 25.24 -18.32
CA LEU A 54 -34.26 24.83 -19.54
C LEU A 54 -34.04 23.31 -19.58
N ARG A 55 -33.66 22.71 -18.44
CA ARG A 55 -33.50 21.26 -18.33
C ARG A 55 -34.79 20.49 -18.63
N PHE A 56 -35.92 20.92 -18.06
CA PHE A 56 -37.20 20.24 -18.22
C PHE A 56 -37.88 20.55 -19.55
N HIS A 57 -37.70 21.76 -20.09
CA HIS A 57 -38.21 22.16 -21.40
C HIS A 57 -37.63 21.28 -22.51
N TYR A 58 -36.30 21.15 -22.56
CA TYR A 58 -35.59 20.36 -23.58
C TYR A 58 -35.40 18.87 -23.24
N GLY A 59 -36.00 18.37 -22.15
CA GLY A 59 -35.93 16.95 -21.76
C GLY A 59 -34.50 16.44 -21.50
N LEU A 60 -33.65 17.26 -20.87
CA LEU A 60 -32.23 16.97 -20.60
C LEU A 60 -32.00 16.45 -19.17
N THR A 61 -30.93 15.69 -18.98
CA THR A 61 -30.36 15.45 -17.63
C THR A 61 -29.38 16.57 -17.23
N GLU A 62 -29.04 16.68 -15.95
CA GLU A 62 -28.04 17.68 -15.52
C GLU A 62 -26.67 17.46 -16.16
N ARG A 63 -26.25 16.20 -16.28
CA ARG A 63 -24.99 15.83 -16.94
C ARG A 63 -25.00 16.22 -18.41
N GLN A 64 -26.13 16.02 -19.11
CA GLN A 64 -26.26 16.42 -20.51
C GLN A 64 -26.24 17.94 -20.67
N LEU A 65 -26.97 18.67 -19.82
CA LEU A 65 -26.96 20.13 -19.85
C LEU A 65 -25.55 20.69 -19.62
N LEU A 66 -24.81 20.16 -18.63
CA LEU A 66 -23.42 20.54 -18.39
C LEU A 66 -22.51 20.26 -19.59
N LYS A 67 -22.72 19.14 -20.30
CA LYS A 67 -21.99 18.83 -21.53
C LYS A 67 -22.25 19.88 -22.62
N TYR A 68 -23.50 20.28 -22.83
CA TYR A 68 -23.83 21.32 -23.82
C TYR A 68 -23.27 22.69 -23.44
N VAL A 69 -23.27 23.06 -22.16
CA VAL A 69 -22.65 24.31 -21.67
C VAL A 69 -21.15 24.32 -21.94
N ARG A 70 -20.43 23.21 -21.67
CA ARG A 70 -19.00 23.11 -21.95
C ARG A 70 -18.69 23.16 -23.46
N ILE A 71 -19.55 22.58 -24.30
CA ILE A 71 -19.40 22.67 -25.76
C ILE A 71 -19.63 24.10 -26.22
N ALA A 72 -20.66 24.77 -25.71
CA ALA A 72 -20.96 26.16 -26.03
C ALA A 72 -19.84 27.11 -25.60
N GLY A 73 -19.23 26.89 -24.42
CA GLY A 73 -18.12 27.71 -23.93
C GLY A 73 -16.80 27.56 -24.68
N LYS A 74 -16.67 26.53 -25.55
CA LYS A 74 -15.51 26.32 -26.43
C LYS A 74 -15.72 26.86 -27.86
N ALA A 75 -16.94 27.27 -28.19
CA ALA A 75 -17.30 27.70 -29.55
C ALA A 75 -17.07 29.21 -29.73
N LYS A 76 -16.76 29.63 -30.96
CA LYS A 76 -16.68 31.06 -31.32
C LYS A 76 -18.10 31.67 -31.28
N GLY A 77 -18.34 32.65 -30.42
CA GLY A 77 -19.63 33.36 -30.28
C GLY A 77 -20.13 33.43 -28.84
N SER A 78 -21.31 34.03 -28.62
CA SER A 78 -21.90 34.11 -27.28
C SER A 78 -22.27 32.71 -26.76
N THR A 79 -21.68 32.31 -25.62
CA THR A 79 -21.93 31.01 -24.98
C THR A 79 -23.41 30.71 -24.80
N GLY A 80 -24.21 31.73 -24.46
CA GLY A 80 -25.65 31.61 -24.34
C GLY A 80 -26.34 31.30 -25.67
N GLN A 81 -25.96 32.00 -26.73
CA GLN A 81 -26.52 31.82 -28.08
C GLN A 81 -26.16 30.45 -28.66
N VAL A 82 -24.90 30.04 -28.53
CA VAL A 82 -24.43 28.73 -29.01
C VAL A 82 -25.10 27.60 -28.21
N LEU A 83 -25.27 27.74 -26.90
CA LEU A 83 -25.98 26.74 -26.09
C LEU A 83 -27.40 26.53 -26.61
N LEU A 84 -28.13 27.60 -26.91
CA LEU A 84 -29.50 27.50 -27.43
C LEU A 84 -29.54 26.94 -28.84
N GLN A 85 -28.63 27.35 -29.70
CA GLN A 85 -28.49 26.76 -31.03
C GLN A 85 -28.25 25.25 -30.94
N LEU A 86 -27.39 24.80 -30.02
CA LEU A 86 -27.14 23.38 -29.78
C LEU A 86 -28.36 22.61 -29.27
N LEU A 87 -29.26 23.27 -28.54
CA LEU A 87 -30.48 22.66 -28.02
C LEU A 87 -31.63 22.67 -29.04
N GLU A 88 -31.77 23.74 -29.81
CA GLU A 88 -32.79 23.84 -30.85
C GLU A 88 -32.52 22.90 -32.02
N MET A 89 -31.25 22.67 -32.38
CA MET A 89 -30.82 21.80 -33.50
C MET A 89 -30.85 20.29 -33.19
N ARG A 90 -31.44 19.88 -32.07
CA ARG A 90 -31.61 18.46 -31.73
C ARG A 90 -32.83 17.89 -32.46
N LEU A 91 -32.70 16.67 -32.97
CA LEU A 91 -33.79 16.00 -33.70
C LEU A 91 -35.09 15.94 -32.89
N ASP A 92 -35.03 15.62 -31.59
CA ASP A 92 -36.23 15.58 -30.73
C ASP A 92 -36.90 16.94 -30.53
N ASN A 93 -36.14 18.03 -30.56
CA ASN A 93 -36.68 19.38 -30.47
C ASN A 93 -37.22 19.87 -31.82
N ILE A 94 -36.54 19.54 -32.93
CA ILE A 94 -37.01 19.88 -34.28
C ILE A 94 -38.37 19.23 -34.57
N LEU A 95 -38.54 17.94 -34.25
CA LEU A 95 -39.83 17.26 -34.43
C LEU A 95 -40.95 17.87 -33.58
N PHE A 96 -40.62 18.34 -32.37
CA PHE A 96 -41.55 19.07 -31.51
C PHE A 96 -41.94 20.43 -32.11
N ARG A 97 -40.96 21.19 -32.64
CA ARG A 97 -41.19 22.49 -33.30
C ARG A 97 -41.97 22.37 -34.62
N LEU A 98 -41.82 21.26 -35.35
CA LEU A 98 -42.53 20.98 -36.60
C LEU A 98 -43.98 20.51 -36.41
N GLY A 99 -44.46 20.37 -35.17
CA GLY A 99 -45.81 19.84 -34.89
C GLY A 99 -45.94 18.33 -35.08
N MET A 100 -44.88 17.63 -35.51
CA MET A 100 -44.86 16.17 -35.68
C MET A 100 -44.91 15.41 -34.33
N ALA A 101 -44.75 16.12 -33.21
CA ALA A 101 -44.98 15.62 -31.86
C ALA A 101 -45.44 16.74 -30.93
N LEU A 102 -46.43 16.48 -30.06
CA LEU A 102 -46.99 17.49 -29.14
C LEU A 102 -46.09 17.78 -27.93
N THR A 103 -45.11 16.91 -27.63
CA THR A 103 -44.14 17.07 -26.54
C THR A 103 -42.79 16.42 -26.89
N ILE A 104 -41.69 16.88 -26.30
CA ILE A 104 -40.36 16.27 -26.53
C ILE A 104 -40.33 14.77 -26.11
N PRO A 105 -40.93 14.32 -24.99
CA PRO A 105 -41.03 12.89 -24.70
C PRO A 105 -41.69 12.07 -25.81
N GLN A 106 -42.71 12.61 -26.49
CA GLN A 106 -43.36 11.97 -27.63
C GLN A 106 -42.46 11.98 -28.87
N ALA A 107 -41.78 13.09 -29.16
CA ALA A 107 -40.79 13.18 -30.24
C ALA A 107 -39.67 12.13 -30.08
N ARG A 108 -39.19 11.95 -28.84
CA ARG A 108 -38.19 10.92 -28.55
C ARG A 108 -38.72 9.51 -28.74
N GLN A 109 -40.00 9.26 -28.47
CA GLN A 109 -40.62 7.95 -28.71
C GLN A 109 -40.69 7.65 -30.20
N LEU A 110 -41.11 8.62 -31.01
CA LEU A 110 -41.11 8.53 -32.48
C LEU A 110 -39.73 8.17 -33.04
N VAL A 111 -38.69 8.85 -32.57
CA VAL A 111 -37.31 8.61 -32.99
C VAL A 111 -36.82 7.23 -32.55
N ASN A 112 -36.95 6.85 -31.27
CA ASN A 112 -36.45 5.54 -30.81
C ASN A 112 -37.19 4.36 -31.47
N HIS A 113 -38.43 4.55 -31.92
CA HIS A 113 -39.22 3.51 -32.59
C HIS A 113 -38.95 3.47 -34.11
N GLY A 114 -38.02 4.29 -34.62
CA GLY A 114 -37.57 4.22 -36.01
C GLY A 114 -38.52 4.84 -37.04
N HIS A 115 -39.44 5.71 -36.63
CA HIS A 115 -40.40 6.35 -37.54
C HIS A 115 -39.81 7.52 -38.35
N ILE A 116 -38.60 7.98 -38.03
CA ILE A 116 -37.99 9.19 -38.58
C ILE A 116 -36.72 8.86 -39.37
N LEU A 117 -36.63 9.43 -40.56
CA LEU A 117 -35.49 9.37 -41.47
C LEU A 117 -34.82 10.74 -41.53
N VAL A 118 -33.49 10.77 -41.45
CA VAL A 118 -32.68 11.99 -41.72
C VAL A 118 -31.81 11.69 -42.93
N ASN A 119 -31.95 12.49 -43.99
CA ASN A 119 -31.26 12.30 -45.27
C ASN A 119 -31.45 10.87 -45.83
N GLY A 120 -32.66 10.32 -45.72
CA GLY A 120 -33.03 8.98 -46.20
C GLY A 120 -32.57 7.80 -45.31
N ARG A 121 -31.92 8.05 -44.16
CA ARG A 121 -31.48 6.99 -43.23
C ARG A 121 -32.26 7.01 -41.93
N ILE A 122 -32.59 5.83 -41.38
CA ILE A 122 -33.26 5.71 -40.07
C ILE A 122 -32.31 6.22 -39.00
N VAL A 123 -32.77 7.19 -38.20
CA VAL A 123 -32.06 7.69 -37.03
C VAL A 123 -32.88 7.36 -35.80
N ASP A 124 -32.32 6.55 -34.90
CA ASP A 124 -32.95 6.12 -33.64
C ASP A 124 -32.43 6.89 -32.41
N ILE A 125 -31.57 7.91 -32.62
CA ILE A 125 -30.97 8.74 -31.58
C ILE A 125 -31.69 10.10 -31.49
N PRO A 126 -32.51 10.37 -30.46
CA PRO A 126 -33.27 11.63 -30.37
C PRO A 126 -32.41 12.87 -30.16
N SER A 127 -31.21 12.70 -29.58
CA SER A 127 -30.23 13.78 -29.42
C SER A 127 -29.33 13.97 -30.64
N TYR A 128 -29.67 13.37 -31.79
CA TYR A 128 -28.96 13.59 -33.04
C TYR A 128 -28.92 15.08 -33.35
N ARG A 129 -27.72 15.59 -33.63
CA ARG A 129 -27.49 17.00 -33.93
C ARG A 129 -27.66 17.19 -35.42
N CYS A 130 -28.79 17.75 -35.81
CA CYS A 130 -29.05 18.06 -37.20
C CYS A 130 -28.11 19.19 -37.65
N LYS A 131 -27.61 19.10 -38.87
CA LYS A 131 -26.83 20.14 -39.52
C LYS A 131 -27.76 20.99 -40.39
N PRO A 132 -27.41 22.26 -40.64
CA PRO A 132 -28.11 23.05 -41.66
C PRO A 132 -28.18 22.27 -42.98
N ARG A 133 -29.34 22.29 -43.64
CA ARG A 133 -29.69 21.55 -44.87
C ARG A 133 -29.97 20.05 -44.71
N ASP A 134 -29.96 19.48 -43.52
CA ASP A 134 -30.50 18.12 -43.32
C ASP A 134 -31.99 18.07 -43.69
N ILE A 135 -32.40 16.97 -44.32
CA ILE A 135 -33.76 16.69 -44.77
C ILE A 135 -34.37 15.65 -43.82
N ILE A 136 -35.41 16.05 -43.08
CA ILE A 136 -36.13 15.17 -42.14
C ILE A 136 -37.42 14.66 -42.80
N THR A 137 -37.60 13.35 -42.83
CA THR A 137 -38.75 12.66 -43.44
C THR A 137 -39.33 11.60 -42.50
N VAL A 138 -40.59 11.23 -42.72
CA VAL A 138 -41.25 10.12 -42.01
C VAL A 138 -41.06 8.84 -42.82
N LYS A 139 -40.82 7.72 -42.13
CA LYS A 139 -40.70 6.40 -42.78
C LYS A 139 -41.94 6.08 -43.62
N ASP A 140 -41.74 5.57 -44.82
CA ASP A 140 -42.81 5.19 -45.76
C ASP A 140 -43.52 3.89 -45.34
N GLU A 141 -44.24 3.97 -44.22
CA GLU A 141 -45.11 2.92 -43.69
C GLU A 141 -46.45 3.55 -43.30
N GLN A 142 -47.56 2.88 -43.61
CA GLN A 142 -48.91 3.39 -43.39
C GLN A 142 -49.16 3.80 -41.92
N ASN A 143 -48.66 3.01 -40.97
CA ASN A 143 -48.78 3.29 -39.53
C ASN A 143 -48.01 4.56 -39.12
N SER A 144 -46.83 4.79 -39.70
CA SER A 144 -45.98 5.95 -39.42
C SER A 144 -46.59 7.23 -39.97
N ARG A 145 -47.10 7.20 -41.22
CA ARG A 145 -47.78 8.34 -41.85
C ARG A 145 -49.07 8.71 -41.12
N THR A 146 -49.92 7.74 -40.82
CA THR A 146 -51.19 7.97 -40.11
C THR A 146 -50.96 8.60 -38.73
N LEU A 147 -49.93 8.14 -38.01
CA LEU A 147 -49.62 8.64 -36.69
C LEU A 147 -49.11 10.09 -36.69
N VAL A 148 -48.24 10.46 -37.65
CA VAL A 148 -47.76 11.85 -37.78
C VAL A 148 -48.85 12.76 -38.33
N GLN A 149 -49.68 12.28 -39.25
CA GLN A 149 -50.81 13.04 -39.81
C GLN A 149 -51.80 13.46 -38.72
N ASN A 150 -52.25 12.50 -37.89
CA ASN A 150 -53.12 12.79 -36.74
C ASN A 150 -52.51 13.83 -35.78
N LEU A 151 -51.18 13.86 -35.64
CA LEU A 151 -50.48 14.81 -34.76
C LEU A 151 -50.43 16.21 -35.38
N LEU A 152 -50.14 16.31 -36.67
CA LEU A 152 -50.15 17.57 -37.41
C LEU A 152 -51.55 18.20 -37.39
N ASP A 153 -52.60 17.41 -37.65
CA ASP A 153 -53.99 17.86 -37.63
C ASP A 153 -54.46 18.28 -36.22
N SER A 154 -53.88 17.70 -35.17
CA SER A 154 -54.17 18.04 -33.77
C SER A 154 -53.41 19.25 -33.22
N SER A 155 -52.38 19.72 -33.95
CA SER A 155 -51.51 20.81 -33.51
C SER A 155 -52.08 22.17 -33.94
N ALA A 156 -52.23 23.11 -33.00
CA ALA A 156 -52.55 24.50 -33.35
C ALA A 156 -51.33 25.13 -34.04
N PRO A 157 -51.50 25.95 -35.10
CA PRO A 157 -50.37 26.54 -35.81
C PRO A 157 -49.67 27.57 -34.93
N GLU A 158 -48.60 27.16 -34.24
CA GLU A 158 -47.55 28.07 -33.76
C GLU A 158 -46.69 28.48 -34.97
N GLU A 159 -46.30 29.76 -35.05
CA GLU A 159 -45.40 30.25 -36.11
C GLU A 159 -44.13 29.39 -36.14
N LEU A 160 -43.86 28.76 -37.30
CA LEU A 160 -42.67 27.94 -37.50
C LEU A 160 -41.41 28.82 -37.37
N PRO A 161 -40.39 28.40 -36.60
CA PRO A 161 -39.15 29.15 -36.50
C PRO A 161 -38.48 29.36 -37.86
N ASN A 162 -37.90 30.55 -38.10
CA ASN A 162 -37.26 30.94 -39.37
C ASN A 162 -36.19 29.96 -39.92
N HIS A 163 -35.62 29.11 -39.05
CA HIS A 163 -34.62 28.12 -39.43
C HIS A 163 -35.21 26.78 -39.89
N LEU A 164 -36.53 26.60 -39.87
CA LEU A 164 -37.24 25.40 -40.31
C LEU A 164 -38.24 25.74 -41.43
N THR A 165 -38.34 24.86 -42.41
CA THR A 165 -39.34 24.93 -43.49
C THR A 165 -40.09 23.60 -43.53
N LEU A 166 -41.41 23.61 -43.76
CA LEU A 166 -42.24 22.41 -43.85
C LEU A 166 -42.96 22.39 -45.20
N HIS A 167 -42.71 21.36 -46.00
CA HIS A 167 -43.44 21.11 -47.25
C HIS A 167 -44.56 20.09 -46.99
N THR A 168 -45.82 20.55 -47.03
CA THR A 168 -47.00 19.75 -46.68
C THR A 168 -47.41 18.73 -47.75
N PHE A 169 -46.89 18.82 -48.99
CA PHE A 169 -47.47 18.09 -50.12
C PHE A 169 -46.98 16.65 -50.36
N GLN A 170 -45.89 16.18 -49.72
CA GLN A 170 -45.36 14.81 -49.97
C GLN A 170 -44.74 14.09 -48.76
N TYR A 171 -44.91 14.60 -47.52
CA TYR A 171 -44.13 14.13 -46.34
C TYR A 171 -42.60 14.14 -46.57
N GLU A 172 -42.16 14.90 -47.57
CA GLU A 172 -40.78 15.06 -47.99
C GLU A 172 -40.22 16.35 -47.38
N GLY A 173 -39.32 16.17 -46.40
CA GLY A 173 -38.16 17.02 -46.21
C GLY A 173 -38.37 18.41 -45.62
N SER A 174 -38.38 18.50 -44.30
CA SER A 174 -38.06 19.79 -43.66
C SER A 174 -36.59 20.15 -43.89
N ARG A 175 -36.32 21.31 -44.50
CA ARG A 175 -34.97 21.84 -44.72
C ARG A 175 -34.60 22.83 -43.62
N ILE A 176 -33.44 22.62 -43.02
CA ILE A 176 -32.91 23.52 -41.97
C ILE A 176 -32.14 24.69 -42.62
N ASN A 177 -32.60 25.93 -42.46
CA ASN A 177 -31.96 27.15 -42.98
C ASN A 177 -30.92 27.72 -42.00
N GLY A 178 -29.92 28.43 -42.53
CA GLY A 178 -28.75 28.92 -41.78
C GLY A 178 -28.94 30.19 -40.95
N ASN A 179 -30.11 30.84 -40.98
CA ASN A 179 -30.35 32.11 -40.28
C ASN A 179 -31.15 31.87 -38.99
N PHE A 180 -30.49 32.05 -37.85
CA PHE A 180 -31.05 31.79 -36.52
C PHE A 180 -31.14 33.06 -35.69
N ILE A 181 -32.17 33.89 -35.95
CA ILE A 181 -32.60 34.96 -35.04
C ILE A 181 -34.14 35.01 -35.08
N ASP A 182 -34.78 34.83 -33.93
CA ASP A 182 -36.25 34.84 -33.73
C ASP A 182 -36.60 35.47 -32.36
N LYS A 183 -37.86 35.91 -32.17
CA LYS A 183 -38.43 36.47 -30.92
C LYS A 183 -38.29 35.53 -29.71
N THR A 184 -38.20 34.21 -29.95
CA THR A 184 -37.91 33.22 -28.90
C THR A 184 -36.50 33.41 -28.32
N PHE A 185 -35.56 33.96 -29.12
CA PHE A 185 -34.19 34.22 -28.72
C PHE A 185 -34.07 35.39 -27.74
N THR A 186 -34.95 36.39 -27.85
CA THR A 186 -35.01 37.56 -26.96
C THR A 186 -35.39 37.17 -25.54
N ILE A 187 -36.38 36.28 -25.38
CA ILE A 187 -36.85 35.79 -24.07
C ILE A 187 -35.76 34.96 -23.38
N VAL A 188 -35.02 34.15 -24.13
CA VAL A 188 -34.00 33.25 -23.57
C VAL A 188 -32.64 33.96 -23.38
N ALA A 189 -32.32 34.96 -24.19
CA ALA A 189 -31.20 35.87 -23.96
C ALA A 189 -31.40 36.72 -22.67
N ASP A 190 -32.64 37.16 -22.38
CA ASP A 190 -32.98 37.87 -21.14
C ASP A 190 -32.82 36.95 -19.90
N ILE A 191 -33.10 35.65 -20.05
CA ILE A 191 -32.86 34.63 -19.02
C ILE A 191 -31.36 34.42 -18.78
N LEU A 192 -30.53 34.45 -19.83
CA LEU A 192 -29.08 34.29 -19.75
C LEU A 192 -28.37 35.51 -19.15
N LEU A 193 -28.82 36.74 -19.44
CA LEU A 193 -28.30 37.98 -18.84
C LEU A 193 -28.50 38.05 -17.31
N ARG A 194 -29.49 37.33 -16.77
CA ARG A 194 -29.70 37.20 -15.32
C ARG A 194 -28.77 36.16 -14.66
N VAL A 195 -28.09 35.33 -15.44
CA VAL A 195 -27.27 34.20 -14.96
C VAL A 195 -25.77 34.51 -14.87
N ILE A 196 -25.26 35.51 -15.61
CA ILE A 196 -23.85 35.92 -15.61
C ILE A 196 -23.56 36.88 -14.43
N PRO A 197 -22.42 36.78 -13.73
CA PRO A 197 -22.03 37.73 -12.70
C PRO A 197 -21.51 39.00 -13.36
N THR A 198 -22.33 40.05 -13.41
CA THR A 198 -21.93 41.39 -13.86
C THR A 198 -22.65 42.45 -13.03
N THR A 199 -22.00 43.60 -12.82
CA THR A 199 -22.56 44.74 -12.10
C THR A 199 -23.69 45.39 -12.92
N SER A 200 -24.52 46.21 -12.28
CA SER A 200 -25.65 46.90 -12.95
C SER A 200 -25.18 47.74 -14.14
N GLY A 201 -24.08 48.47 -13.99
CA GLY A 201 -23.51 49.33 -15.03
C GLY A 201 -22.91 48.56 -16.20
N GLU A 202 -22.26 47.41 -15.95
CA GLU A 202 -21.74 46.56 -17.03
C GLU A 202 -22.84 45.97 -17.92
N LYS A 203 -24.01 45.68 -17.33
CA LYS A 203 -25.17 45.17 -18.09
C LYS A 203 -25.71 46.23 -19.05
N GLU A 204 -25.82 47.47 -18.59
CA GLU A 204 -26.24 48.60 -19.41
C GLU A 204 -25.21 48.90 -20.51
N ALA A 205 -23.91 48.89 -20.17
CA ALA A 205 -22.83 49.07 -21.14
C ALA A 205 -22.84 47.99 -22.24
N PHE A 206 -23.06 46.72 -21.86
CA PHE A 206 -23.15 45.62 -22.82
C PHE A 206 -24.41 45.69 -23.69
N THR A 207 -25.53 46.19 -23.17
CA THR A 207 -26.73 46.42 -23.99
C THR A 207 -26.50 47.50 -25.05
N TYR A 208 -25.85 48.61 -24.70
CA TYR A 208 -25.50 49.65 -25.68
C TYR A 208 -24.49 49.15 -26.73
N TYR A 209 -23.49 48.36 -26.32
CA TYR A 209 -22.56 47.71 -27.25
C TYR A 209 -23.28 46.80 -28.26
N ARG A 210 -24.22 45.97 -27.78
CA ARG A 210 -25.01 45.07 -28.62
C ARG A 210 -25.88 45.84 -29.61
N ASP A 211 -26.44 46.97 -29.18
CA ASP A 211 -27.34 47.79 -29.99
C ASP A 211 -26.55 48.72 -30.95
N GLY A 212 -25.22 48.61 -30.98
CA GLY A 212 -24.32 49.33 -31.90
C GLY A 212 -23.99 50.76 -31.46
N ASN A 213 -24.40 51.17 -30.27
CA ASN A 213 -24.21 52.52 -29.75
C ASN A 213 -22.91 52.59 -28.93
N TYR A 214 -21.78 52.59 -29.64
CA TYR A 214 -20.45 52.41 -29.04
C TYR A 214 -19.99 53.58 -28.15
N ALA A 215 -20.51 54.79 -28.37
CA ALA A 215 -20.15 55.98 -27.59
C ALA A 215 -20.70 55.92 -26.16
N GLU A 216 -22.00 55.62 -25.99
CA GLU A 216 -22.60 55.44 -24.68
C GLU A 216 -22.08 54.16 -23.99
N ALA A 217 -21.76 53.10 -24.74
CA ALA A 217 -21.15 51.90 -24.19
C ALA A 217 -19.78 52.20 -23.55
N LEU A 218 -18.91 52.94 -24.23
CA LEU A 218 -17.60 53.37 -23.71
C LEU A 218 -17.73 54.21 -22.44
N GLN A 219 -18.67 55.16 -22.41
CA GLN A 219 -18.88 56.02 -21.24
C GLN A 219 -19.32 55.22 -20.02
N ASN A 220 -20.21 54.24 -20.20
CA ASN A 220 -20.64 53.36 -19.12
C ASN A 220 -19.53 52.39 -18.66
N TYR A 221 -18.68 51.90 -19.58
CA TYR A 221 -17.53 51.09 -19.18
C TYR A 221 -16.46 51.90 -18.43
N TYR A 222 -16.27 53.19 -18.75
CA TYR A 222 -15.38 54.05 -17.98
C TYR A 222 -15.91 54.36 -16.58
N GLU A 223 -17.23 54.58 -16.43
CA GLU A 223 -17.88 54.69 -15.12
C GLU A 223 -17.80 53.36 -14.33
N ALA A 224 -18.06 52.23 -14.98
CA ALA A 224 -17.91 50.91 -14.36
C ALA A 224 -16.47 50.65 -13.87
N MET A 225 -15.47 51.04 -14.67
CA MET A 225 -14.06 50.95 -14.28
C MET A 225 -13.70 51.86 -13.10
N ARG A 226 -14.39 53.00 -12.91
CA ARG A 226 -14.20 53.87 -11.74
C ARG A 226 -14.78 53.28 -10.47
N LEU A 227 -15.92 52.59 -10.58
CA LEU A 227 -16.63 52.00 -9.45
C LEU A 227 -16.06 50.63 -9.03
N GLU A 228 -15.42 49.90 -9.95
CA GLU A 228 -14.93 48.55 -9.68
C GLU A 228 -13.57 48.55 -8.96
N ILE A 229 -13.52 47.87 -7.82
CA ILE A 229 -12.38 47.83 -6.91
C ILE A 229 -11.57 46.54 -7.12
N ASP A 230 -12.21 45.45 -7.55
CA ASP A 230 -11.55 44.16 -7.72
C ASP A 230 -10.63 44.15 -8.97
N PRO A 231 -9.32 43.83 -8.84
CA PRO A 231 -8.39 43.79 -9.96
C PRO A 231 -8.76 42.79 -11.07
N TYR A 232 -9.38 41.66 -10.71
CA TYR A 232 -9.76 40.60 -11.62
C TYR A 232 -10.99 41.00 -12.44
N ASP A 233 -12.04 41.53 -11.83
CA ASP A 233 -13.23 41.98 -12.55
C ASP A 233 -12.92 43.21 -13.42
N ARG A 234 -12.06 44.11 -12.93
CA ARG A 234 -11.56 45.25 -13.69
C ARG A 234 -10.78 44.85 -14.95
N SER A 235 -10.15 43.67 -14.97
CA SER A 235 -9.48 43.14 -16.16
C SER A 235 -10.46 42.86 -17.31
N TYR A 236 -11.67 42.37 -17.00
CA TYR A 236 -12.70 42.11 -18.00
C TYR A 236 -13.33 43.40 -18.54
N ILE A 237 -13.48 44.43 -17.70
CA ILE A 237 -13.92 45.75 -18.14
C ILE A 237 -12.92 46.35 -19.13
N LEU A 238 -11.62 46.31 -18.81
CA LEU A 238 -10.54 46.76 -19.70
C LEU A 238 -10.53 45.98 -21.02
N TYR A 239 -10.72 44.66 -20.97
CA TYR A 239 -10.87 43.82 -22.16
C TYR A 239 -12.08 44.22 -23.03
N ASN A 240 -13.22 44.51 -22.42
CA ASN A 240 -14.42 44.94 -23.14
C ASN A 240 -14.27 46.33 -23.77
N ILE A 241 -13.58 47.27 -23.09
CA ILE A 241 -13.20 48.56 -23.68
C ILE A 241 -12.29 48.34 -24.92
N GLY A 242 -11.32 47.43 -24.81
CA GLY A 242 -10.46 47.04 -25.94
C GLY A 242 -11.25 46.45 -27.12
N LEU A 243 -12.30 45.67 -26.86
CA LEU A 243 -13.21 45.16 -27.90
C LEU A 243 -13.95 46.29 -28.63
N ILE A 244 -14.41 47.33 -27.92
CA ILE A 244 -15.10 48.47 -28.54
C ILE A 244 -14.14 49.27 -29.42
N HIS A 245 -12.93 49.54 -28.95
CA HIS A 245 -11.92 50.19 -29.78
C HIS A 245 -11.53 49.35 -31.00
N THR A 246 -11.52 48.01 -30.87
CA THR A 246 -11.30 47.09 -32.00
C THR A 246 -12.44 47.20 -33.02
N SER A 247 -13.71 47.23 -32.57
CA SER A 247 -14.85 47.39 -33.48
C SER A 247 -14.92 48.76 -34.15
N ASN A 248 -14.38 49.80 -33.50
CA ASN A 248 -14.28 51.16 -34.05
C ASN A 248 -13.06 51.36 -34.97
N GLY A 249 -12.23 50.33 -35.19
CA GLY A 249 -11.01 50.42 -36.02
C GLY A 249 -9.83 51.12 -35.34
N GLU A 250 -9.93 51.47 -34.06
CA GLU A 250 -8.86 52.11 -33.27
C GLU A 250 -7.90 51.07 -32.69
N HIS A 251 -7.19 50.36 -33.57
CA HIS A 251 -6.39 49.18 -33.24
C HIS A 251 -5.26 49.44 -32.22
N THR A 252 -4.65 50.62 -32.23
CA THR A 252 -3.57 50.98 -31.30
C THR A 252 -4.07 51.13 -29.86
N LYS A 253 -5.19 51.84 -29.66
CA LYS A 253 -5.85 51.95 -28.35
C LYS A 253 -6.37 50.60 -27.86
N ALA A 254 -6.92 49.78 -28.78
CA ALA A 254 -7.40 48.44 -28.44
C ALA A 254 -6.28 47.56 -27.86
N LEU A 255 -5.08 47.55 -28.49
CA LEU A 255 -3.92 46.82 -27.99
C LEU A 255 -3.50 47.30 -26.60
N GLU A 256 -3.49 48.62 -26.35
CA GLU A 256 -3.16 49.19 -25.05
C GLU A 256 -4.12 48.70 -23.95
N TYR A 257 -5.42 48.71 -24.20
CA TYR A 257 -6.41 48.22 -23.24
C TYR A 257 -6.33 46.70 -23.03
N TYR A 258 -5.96 45.92 -24.06
CA TYR A 258 -5.70 44.48 -23.90
C TYR A 258 -4.45 44.18 -23.07
N PHE A 259 -3.35 44.93 -23.27
CA PHE A 259 -2.16 44.82 -22.41
C PHE A 259 -2.48 45.17 -20.96
N ARG A 260 -3.22 46.27 -20.72
CA ARG A 260 -3.65 46.67 -19.36
C ARG A 260 -4.57 45.65 -18.71
N ALA A 261 -5.40 44.93 -19.48
CA ALA A 261 -6.19 43.82 -18.98
C ALA A 261 -5.30 42.63 -18.55
N LEU A 262 -4.28 42.31 -19.34
CA LEU A 262 -3.35 41.21 -19.07
C LEU A 262 -2.41 41.48 -17.89
N GLU A 263 -2.00 42.74 -17.66
CA GLU A 263 -1.24 43.13 -16.46
C GLU A 263 -2.01 42.83 -15.17
N ARG A 264 -3.35 42.91 -15.21
CA ARG A 264 -4.22 42.67 -14.05
C ARG A 264 -4.65 41.21 -13.94
N ASN A 265 -4.79 40.53 -15.07
CA ASN A 265 -5.14 39.11 -15.14
C ASN A 265 -4.33 38.41 -16.24
N PRO A 266 -3.19 37.79 -15.90
CA PRO A 266 -2.34 37.09 -16.87
C PRO A 266 -3.01 35.87 -17.51
N PHE A 267 -4.08 35.34 -16.92
CA PHE A 267 -4.77 34.13 -17.37
C PHE A 267 -6.00 34.43 -18.27
N LEU A 268 -5.96 35.51 -19.04
CA LEU A 268 -7.04 35.92 -19.96
C LEU A 268 -6.70 35.56 -21.43
N PRO A 269 -6.89 34.30 -21.87
CA PRO A 269 -6.53 33.85 -23.23
C PRO A 269 -7.27 34.60 -24.34
N GLN A 270 -8.44 35.17 -24.04
CA GLN A 270 -9.24 35.96 -24.97
C GLN A 270 -8.52 37.25 -25.39
N ALA A 271 -7.76 37.89 -24.49
CA ALA A 271 -7.00 39.10 -24.80
C ALA A 271 -5.83 38.78 -25.75
N PHE A 272 -5.04 37.74 -25.46
CA PHE A 272 -3.96 37.28 -26.35
C PHE A 272 -4.47 36.96 -27.78
N ASN A 273 -5.61 36.27 -27.89
CA ASN A 273 -6.19 35.92 -29.18
C ASN A 273 -6.61 37.16 -29.99
N ASN A 274 -7.24 38.16 -29.36
CA ASN A 274 -7.66 39.38 -30.05
C ASN A 274 -6.47 40.27 -30.42
N MET A 275 -5.43 40.33 -29.59
CA MET A 275 -4.19 41.02 -29.93
C MET A 275 -3.48 40.36 -31.12
N ALA A 276 -3.43 39.02 -31.16
CA ALA A 276 -2.88 38.28 -32.30
C ALA A 276 -3.66 38.56 -33.60
N VAL A 277 -5.00 38.67 -33.52
CA VAL A 277 -5.84 39.07 -34.66
C VAL A 277 -5.50 40.49 -35.13
N ILE A 278 -5.38 41.46 -34.23
CA ILE A 278 -5.00 42.83 -34.60
C ILE A 278 -3.60 42.86 -35.24
N CYS A 279 -2.61 42.17 -34.66
CA CYS A 279 -1.26 42.07 -35.21
C CYS A 279 -1.24 41.39 -36.59
N HIS A 280 -2.10 40.41 -36.81
CA HIS A 280 -2.25 39.75 -38.11
C HIS A 280 -2.82 40.70 -39.18
N TYR A 281 -3.82 41.52 -38.83
CA TYR A 281 -4.43 42.51 -39.74
C TYR A 281 -3.53 43.73 -40.00
N SER A 282 -2.67 44.13 -39.05
CA SER A 282 -1.84 45.35 -39.13
C SER A 282 -0.41 45.15 -39.67
N GLY A 283 -0.05 43.92 -40.05
CA GLY A 283 1.18 43.62 -40.79
C GLY A 283 2.51 43.97 -40.10
N SER A 284 2.50 44.29 -38.80
CA SER A 284 3.65 44.87 -38.10
C SER A 284 4.14 43.94 -36.97
N PRO A 285 5.26 43.20 -37.14
CA PRO A 285 5.77 42.26 -36.14
C PRO A 285 6.48 42.91 -34.94
N LYS A 286 6.44 44.25 -34.79
CA LYS A 286 7.36 45.02 -33.92
C LYS A 286 6.83 45.48 -32.55
N VAL A 287 5.57 45.23 -32.19
CA VAL A 287 4.99 45.80 -30.94
C VAL A 287 5.15 44.88 -29.70
N LEU A 288 5.54 43.61 -29.88
CA LEU A 288 5.65 42.64 -28.78
C LEU A 288 7.03 42.58 -28.10
N SER A 289 8.02 43.41 -28.50
CA SER A 289 9.40 43.31 -28.01
C SER A 289 9.78 44.24 -26.87
N SER A 290 8.86 44.99 -26.27
CA SER A 290 9.16 45.84 -25.11
C SER A 290 8.05 45.72 -24.06
N GLY A 291 8.19 44.80 -23.10
CA GLY A 291 7.32 44.81 -21.92
C GLY A 291 7.15 43.49 -21.17
N VAL A 292 7.54 42.35 -21.73
CA VAL A 292 7.42 41.06 -21.02
C VAL A 292 8.79 40.43 -20.92
N ALA A 293 9.36 40.45 -19.71
CA ALA A 293 10.44 39.55 -19.35
C ALA A 293 9.92 38.12 -19.53
N SER A 294 10.36 37.46 -20.60
CA SER A 294 10.04 36.06 -20.85
C SER A 294 10.77 35.20 -19.83
N ASP A 295 10.02 34.65 -18.88
CA ASP A 295 10.45 33.54 -18.04
C ASP A 295 10.65 32.30 -18.95
N PRO A 296 11.76 31.54 -18.86
CA PRO A 296 12.13 30.55 -19.89
C PRO A 296 11.26 29.28 -19.95
N LYS A 297 10.12 29.23 -19.26
CA LYS A 297 9.32 28.01 -19.05
C LYS A 297 8.28 27.69 -20.12
N ASP A 298 7.92 28.62 -20.99
CA ASP A 298 6.80 28.41 -21.94
C ASP A 298 7.23 27.92 -23.35
N LYS A 299 8.46 27.42 -23.51
CA LYS A 299 8.92 26.77 -24.75
C LYS A 299 8.94 25.23 -24.70
N GLU A 300 8.59 24.60 -23.58
CA GLU A 300 8.67 23.13 -23.44
C GLU A 300 7.43 22.35 -23.91
N ASP A 301 6.27 22.98 -24.12
CA ASP A 301 5.03 22.23 -24.36
C ASP A 301 4.67 21.94 -25.84
N SER A 302 5.60 22.14 -26.77
CA SER A 302 5.40 21.74 -28.18
C SER A 302 6.62 21.02 -28.78
N MET A 303 7.15 20.02 -28.08
CA MET A 303 7.96 18.93 -28.61
C MET A 303 8.04 17.87 -27.51
N ILE A 304 7.21 16.83 -27.55
CA ILE A 304 7.39 15.66 -26.66
C ILE A 304 8.54 14.82 -27.23
N ILE A 305 9.76 15.33 -27.06
CA ILE A 305 10.89 14.48 -26.72
C ILE A 305 10.77 14.37 -25.20
N ARG A 306 10.49 13.16 -24.69
CA ARG A 306 10.58 12.91 -23.26
C ARG A 306 11.93 13.44 -22.79
N SER A 307 11.92 14.32 -21.78
CA SER A 307 13.12 14.70 -21.06
C SER A 307 13.87 13.41 -20.69
N PRO A 308 15.21 13.35 -20.85
CA PRO A 308 15.95 12.19 -20.38
C PRO A 308 15.69 12.05 -18.88
N GLU A 309 15.11 10.92 -18.50
CA GLU A 309 15.06 10.50 -17.09
C GLU A 309 16.49 10.56 -16.53
N PRO A 310 16.68 10.97 -15.27
CA PRO A 310 18.03 11.13 -14.71
C PRO A 310 18.79 9.81 -14.86
N GLU A 311 19.90 9.83 -15.60
CA GLU A 311 20.79 8.68 -15.69
C GLU A 311 21.24 8.28 -14.27
N VAL A 312 21.09 7.00 -13.94
CA VAL A 312 21.64 6.39 -12.72
C VAL A 312 23.14 6.67 -12.71
N LYS A 313 23.55 7.59 -11.83
CA LYS A 313 24.92 8.07 -11.67
C LYS A 313 25.29 8.01 -10.20
N ILE A 314 26.47 7.46 -9.94
CA ILE A 314 27.08 7.54 -8.61
C ILE A 314 27.59 8.97 -8.42
N LEU A 315 26.89 9.74 -7.59
CA LEU A 315 27.26 11.12 -7.23
C LEU A 315 27.67 11.15 -5.77
N VAL A 316 28.88 11.64 -5.53
CA VAL A 316 29.53 11.60 -4.22
C VAL A 316 30.28 12.91 -3.96
N ASP A 317 30.19 13.43 -2.75
CA ASP A 317 31.02 14.55 -2.26
C ASP A 317 32.32 14.01 -1.64
N ARG A 318 33.43 14.67 -1.97
CA ARG A 318 34.77 14.35 -1.46
C ARG A 318 35.06 15.14 -0.19
N ASP A 319 35.51 14.43 0.84
CA ASP A 319 35.88 14.99 2.15
C ASP A 319 34.83 15.97 2.76
N PRO A 320 33.52 15.62 2.81
CA PRO A 320 32.48 16.55 3.27
C PRO A 320 32.59 16.90 4.76
N ILE A 321 33.07 15.98 5.59
CA ILE A 321 33.20 16.15 7.05
C ILE A 321 34.60 15.71 7.47
N LYS A 322 35.37 16.63 8.05
CA LYS A 322 36.72 16.35 8.54
C LYS A 322 36.67 15.36 9.72
N THR A 323 37.47 14.30 9.66
CA THR A 323 37.66 13.39 10.80
C THR A 323 38.46 14.10 11.90
N SER A 324 37.83 14.34 13.05
CA SER A 324 38.40 15.01 14.22
C SER A 324 37.75 14.50 15.51
N PHE A 325 38.51 14.45 16.60
CA PHE A 325 37.99 14.13 17.94
C PHE A 325 37.36 15.34 18.65
N GLU A 326 37.35 16.53 18.03
CA GLU A 326 36.81 17.75 18.63
C GLU A 326 35.35 17.61 19.07
N GLU A 327 34.51 17.01 18.22
CA GLU A 327 33.07 16.84 18.51
C GLU A 327 32.81 15.76 19.59
N TRP A 328 33.76 14.85 19.83
CA TRP A 328 33.64 13.87 20.91
C TRP A 328 33.82 14.52 22.28
N ALA A 329 34.63 15.58 22.35
CA ALA A 329 34.81 16.39 23.56
C ALA A 329 33.59 17.29 23.88
N LYS A 330 32.61 17.38 22.96
CA LYS A 330 31.36 18.14 23.10
C LYS A 330 30.15 17.20 23.04
N PRO A 331 29.83 16.45 24.11
CA PRO A 331 28.68 15.55 24.08
C PRO A 331 27.39 16.35 23.83
N GLY A 332 26.56 15.87 22.91
CA GLY A 332 25.33 16.56 22.49
C GLY A 332 25.53 17.62 21.41
N HIS A 333 26.70 17.71 20.78
CA HIS A 333 26.97 18.66 19.68
C HIS A 333 25.94 18.61 18.55
N PHE A 334 25.33 17.45 18.31
CA PHE A 334 24.35 17.21 17.26
C PHE A 334 22.99 17.89 17.47
N SER A 335 22.69 18.38 18.69
CA SER A 335 21.43 19.04 18.98
C SER A 335 21.65 20.37 19.71
N ARG A 336 21.10 21.45 19.13
CA ARG A 336 21.25 22.81 19.69
C ARG A 336 20.65 22.97 21.09
N THR A 337 19.70 22.12 21.47
CA THR A 337 19.05 22.18 22.78
C THR A 337 19.95 21.63 23.88
N ILE A 338 20.70 20.56 23.61
CA ILE A 338 21.62 19.92 24.56
C ILE A 338 23.08 20.39 24.40
N ALA A 339 23.46 20.99 23.28
CA ALA A 339 24.82 21.51 23.07
C ALA A 339 25.25 22.59 24.09
N LYS A 340 24.31 23.21 24.82
CA LYS A 340 24.59 24.20 25.87
C LYS A 340 25.23 23.62 27.14
N GLY A 341 25.20 22.30 27.30
CA GLY A 341 25.77 21.60 28.46
C GLY A 341 24.73 21.19 29.52
N PRO A 342 25.15 20.40 30.53
CA PRO A 342 24.27 19.79 31.51
C PRO A 342 23.88 20.74 32.66
N ASP A 343 22.85 21.56 32.44
CA ASP A 343 22.26 22.37 33.53
C ASP A 343 21.41 21.52 34.50
N THR A 344 20.92 20.36 34.06
CA THR A 344 20.12 19.41 34.86
C THR A 344 20.47 17.97 34.50
N THR A 345 20.20 17.01 35.38
CA THR A 345 20.43 15.58 35.10
C THR A 345 19.57 15.06 33.94
N THR A 346 18.44 15.69 33.63
CA THR A 346 17.61 15.43 32.44
C THR A 346 18.42 15.54 31.15
N TRP A 347 19.43 16.40 31.12
CA TRP A 347 20.35 16.53 29.99
C TRP A 347 21.02 15.19 29.62
N ILE A 348 21.44 14.42 30.63
CA ILE A 348 22.10 13.12 30.41
C ILE A 348 21.12 12.17 29.72
N TRP A 349 19.86 12.12 30.16
CA TRP A 349 18.85 11.26 29.56
C TRP A 349 18.50 11.67 28.13
N ASN A 350 18.36 12.98 27.87
CA ASN A 350 18.10 13.49 26.53
C ASN A 350 19.27 13.25 25.58
N LEU A 351 20.52 13.36 26.07
CA LEU A 351 21.72 13.04 25.28
C LEU A 351 21.65 11.62 24.70
N HIS A 352 21.23 10.63 25.50
CA HIS A 352 21.11 9.24 25.05
C HIS A 352 19.83 9.01 24.21
N ALA A 353 18.71 9.60 24.63
CA ALA A 353 17.42 9.39 23.99
C ALA A 353 17.34 9.98 22.57
N ASP A 354 18.10 11.05 22.29
CA ASP A 354 18.05 11.78 21.02
C ASP A 354 19.29 11.49 20.14
N ALA A 355 20.21 10.62 20.56
CA ALA A 355 21.47 10.35 19.86
C ALA A 355 21.28 9.80 18.43
N HIS A 356 20.27 8.97 18.20
CA HIS A 356 19.94 8.40 16.89
C HIS A 356 18.67 9.00 16.27
N ASP A 357 18.14 10.08 16.85
CA ASP A 357 17.02 10.84 16.27
C ASP A 357 17.56 11.86 15.25
N PHE A 358 18.12 11.37 14.13
CA PHE A 358 18.86 12.20 13.17
C PHE A 358 18.05 13.35 12.59
N ASP A 359 16.74 13.17 12.40
CA ASP A 359 15.82 14.22 11.91
C ASP A 359 15.69 15.38 12.89
N SER A 360 15.95 15.15 14.19
CA SER A 360 15.96 16.22 15.19
C SER A 360 17.26 17.04 15.18
N HIS A 361 18.34 16.51 14.57
CA HIS A 361 19.65 17.15 14.52
C HIS A 361 19.71 18.20 13.41
N THR A 362 19.15 17.87 12.25
CA THR A 362 19.22 18.66 11.01
C THR A 362 17.95 18.47 10.19
N SER A 363 17.58 19.47 9.39
CA SER A 363 16.47 19.37 8.44
C SER A 363 16.93 18.94 7.04
N ASP A 364 18.24 18.73 6.85
CA ASP A 364 18.80 18.28 5.57
C ASP A 364 18.68 16.77 5.41
N LEU A 365 17.76 16.34 4.52
CA LEU A 365 17.51 14.93 4.22
C LEU A 365 18.76 14.24 3.64
N GLU A 366 19.64 14.96 2.96
CA GLU A 366 20.88 14.39 2.43
C GLU A 366 21.84 14.00 3.56
N GLU A 367 22.05 14.89 4.53
CA GLU A 367 22.87 14.61 5.72
C GLU A 367 22.28 13.46 6.54
N ILE A 368 20.95 13.44 6.74
CA ILE A 368 20.25 12.33 7.42
C ILE A 368 20.51 11.01 6.70
N SER A 369 20.35 10.97 5.37
CA SER A 369 20.56 9.77 4.55
C SER A 369 22.00 9.26 4.66
N ARG A 370 22.98 10.16 4.70
CA ARG A 370 24.40 9.82 4.90
C ARG A 370 24.66 9.23 6.29
N LYS A 371 24.06 9.79 7.35
CA LYS A 371 24.16 9.26 8.72
C LYS A 371 23.53 7.87 8.82
N VAL A 372 22.33 7.68 8.26
CA VAL A 372 21.64 6.38 8.21
C VAL A 372 22.51 5.34 7.50
N PHE A 373 23.05 5.67 6.32
CA PHE A 373 23.89 4.76 5.55
C PHE A 373 25.18 4.36 6.27
N SER A 374 25.86 5.31 6.91
CA SER A 374 27.05 5.02 7.72
C SER A 374 26.71 4.17 8.96
N ALA A 375 25.59 4.46 9.63
CA ALA A 375 25.11 3.70 10.78
C ALA A 375 24.76 2.25 10.42
N HIS A 376 24.23 1.99 9.21
CA HIS A 376 24.01 0.63 8.72
C HIS A 376 25.32 -0.19 8.65
N PHE A 377 26.40 0.41 8.17
CA PHE A 377 27.71 -0.24 8.17
C PHE A 377 28.25 -0.48 9.59
N GLY A 378 28.01 0.46 10.51
CA GLY A 378 28.30 0.26 11.94
C GLY A 378 27.56 -0.94 12.52
N GLN A 379 26.26 -1.07 12.22
CA GLN A 379 25.44 -2.21 12.65
C GLN A 379 25.92 -3.53 12.03
N LEU A 380 26.25 -3.54 10.73
CA LEU A 380 26.81 -4.73 10.06
C LEU A 380 28.15 -5.15 10.67
N SER A 381 29.00 -4.19 11.04
CA SER A 381 30.26 -4.45 11.74
C SER A 381 30.03 -5.19 13.07
N ILE A 382 29.05 -4.75 13.86
CA ILE A 382 28.66 -5.41 15.12
C ILE A 382 28.14 -6.83 14.87
N ILE A 383 27.31 -7.03 13.83
CA ILE A 383 26.80 -8.36 13.46
C ILE A 383 27.94 -9.31 13.09
N PHE A 384 28.90 -8.86 12.26
CA PHE A 384 30.06 -9.67 11.90
C PHE A 384 31.00 -9.94 13.08
N LEU A 385 31.15 -9.00 14.00
CA LEU A 385 31.91 -9.20 15.23
C LEU A 385 31.25 -10.24 16.14
N TRP A 386 29.91 -10.17 16.29
CA TRP A 386 29.14 -11.17 17.03
C TRP A 386 29.27 -12.55 16.38
N LEU A 387 29.10 -12.66 15.05
CA LEU A 387 29.30 -13.91 14.31
C LEU A 387 30.72 -14.44 14.51
N SER A 388 31.75 -13.60 14.36
CA SER A 388 33.14 -13.97 14.64
C SER A 388 33.30 -14.55 16.03
N GLY A 389 32.66 -13.95 17.04
CA GLY A 389 32.66 -14.47 18.41
C GLY A 389 32.04 -15.87 18.51
N MET A 390 30.90 -16.10 17.87
CA MET A 390 30.23 -17.41 17.89
C MET A 390 31.11 -18.51 17.26
N TYR A 391 31.70 -18.25 16.09
CA TYR A 391 32.61 -19.20 15.43
C TYR A 391 33.91 -19.39 16.24
N PHE A 392 34.46 -18.33 16.84
CA PHE A 392 35.67 -18.43 17.65
C PHE A 392 35.46 -19.26 18.92
N HIS A 393 34.32 -19.07 19.60
CA HIS A 393 33.94 -19.87 20.75
C HIS A 393 33.74 -21.34 20.37
N GLY A 394 33.10 -21.61 19.23
CA GLY A 394 33.03 -22.94 18.64
C GLY A 394 34.41 -23.57 18.38
N ALA A 395 35.37 -22.78 17.91
CA ALA A 395 36.70 -23.28 17.57
C ALA A 395 37.63 -23.51 18.78
N ARG A 396 37.37 -22.88 19.94
CA ARG A 396 38.35 -22.85 21.05
C ARG A 396 37.83 -23.36 22.39
N PHE A 397 36.54 -23.25 22.62
CA PHE A 397 35.93 -23.50 23.94
C PHE A 397 34.70 -24.41 23.81
N SER A 398 34.73 -25.34 22.87
CA SER A 398 33.59 -26.18 22.55
C SER A 398 33.94 -27.67 22.48
N ASN A 399 32.91 -28.50 22.44
CA ASN A 399 33.00 -29.93 22.18
C ASN A 399 32.56 -30.30 20.76
N TYR A 400 32.71 -29.40 19.78
CA TYR A 400 32.15 -29.57 18.43
C TYR A 400 32.58 -30.85 17.73
N GLU A 401 33.88 -31.19 17.72
CA GLU A 401 34.37 -32.41 17.06
C GLU A 401 33.84 -33.69 17.76
N ALA A 402 33.78 -33.67 19.09
CA ALA A 402 33.20 -34.77 19.86
C ALA A 402 31.70 -34.92 19.54
N TRP A 403 30.96 -33.81 19.56
CA TRP A 403 29.54 -33.79 19.17
C TRP A 403 29.31 -34.28 17.74
N LEU A 404 30.21 -33.94 16.80
CA LEU A 404 30.07 -34.36 15.41
C LEU A 404 30.18 -35.89 15.26
N SER A 405 30.96 -36.54 16.13
CA SER A 405 31.09 -38.01 16.17
C SER A 405 29.89 -38.72 16.81
N ASP A 406 29.22 -38.10 17.80
CA ASP A 406 27.98 -38.61 18.40
C ASP A 406 26.97 -37.48 18.69
N PRO A 407 26.24 -37.02 17.66
CA PRO A 407 25.30 -35.90 17.80
C PRO A 407 24.04 -36.26 18.59
N THR A 408 23.80 -37.55 18.81
CA THR A 408 22.58 -38.05 19.45
C THR A 408 22.64 -38.03 20.98
N HIS A 409 23.83 -38.27 21.54
CA HIS A 409 24.01 -38.35 22.99
C HIS A 409 24.81 -37.18 23.58
N ILE A 410 25.72 -36.57 22.82
CA ILE A 410 26.52 -35.44 23.29
C ILE A 410 25.71 -34.15 23.16
N GLY A 411 25.68 -33.35 24.23
CA GLY A 411 25.06 -32.02 24.22
C GLY A 411 25.98 -30.97 23.61
N PRO A 412 25.47 -30.03 22.80
CA PRO A 412 26.29 -28.95 22.24
C PRO A 412 26.69 -27.97 23.35
N SER A 413 27.98 -27.67 23.46
CA SER A 413 28.53 -26.71 24.43
C SER A 413 29.64 -25.89 23.81
N ALA A 414 29.64 -24.56 24.01
CA ALA A 414 30.65 -23.65 23.46
C ALA A 414 31.06 -22.51 24.42
N GLN A 415 30.69 -22.63 25.70
CA GLN A 415 31.03 -21.65 26.73
C GLN A 415 31.53 -22.36 27.98
N VAL A 416 32.72 -21.96 28.45
CA VAL A 416 33.36 -22.50 29.65
C VAL A 416 33.51 -21.37 30.66
N VAL A 417 33.05 -21.61 31.89
CA VAL A 417 33.08 -20.66 32.99
C VAL A 417 34.38 -20.80 33.77
N TRP A 418 35.00 -19.69 34.13
CA TRP A 418 36.22 -19.70 34.95
C TRP A 418 35.94 -20.09 36.41
N PRO A 419 36.81 -20.90 37.04
CA PRO A 419 36.65 -21.35 38.42
C PRO A 419 37.14 -20.28 39.42
N ILE A 420 36.25 -19.33 39.77
CA ILE A 420 36.61 -18.19 40.64
C ILE A 420 35.87 -18.26 41.98
N VAL A 421 34.53 -18.33 41.95
CA VAL A 421 33.67 -18.19 43.14
C VAL A 421 32.74 -19.40 43.36
N GLY A 422 33.11 -20.58 42.85
CA GLY A 422 32.22 -21.75 42.81
C GLY A 422 31.33 -21.79 41.57
N GLN A 423 31.43 -20.80 40.68
CA GLN A 423 30.65 -20.72 39.44
C GLN A 423 31.05 -21.77 38.39
N GLU A 424 32.17 -22.48 38.57
CA GLU A 424 32.53 -23.65 37.75
C GLU A 424 31.53 -24.79 37.87
N ILE A 425 30.63 -24.77 38.86
CA ILE A 425 29.46 -25.65 38.92
C ILE A 425 28.58 -25.53 37.68
N LEU A 426 28.61 -24.39 36.97
CA LEU A 426 27.91 -24.18 35.71
C LEU A 426 28.52 -24.96 34.53
N ASN A 427 29.76 -25.46 34.67
CA ASN A 427 30.38 -26.33 33.67
C ASN A 427 29.85 -27.76 33.85
N GLY A 428 28.63 -28.00 33.37
CA GLY A 428 27.97 -29.30 33.40
C GLY A 428 28.68 -30.33 32.51
N ASP A 429 28.49 -31.61 32.84
CA ASP A 429 28.96 -32.70 31.99
C ASP A 429 28.00 -32.88 30.82
N VAL A 430 28.45 -32.45 29.63
CA VAL A 430 27.67 -32.50 28.38
C VAL A 430 28.03 -33.71 27.51
N GLY A 431 28.88 -34.61 28.02
CA GLY A 431 29.41 -35.74 27.26
C GLY A 431 30.67 -35.40 26.45
N GLY A 432 31.27 -36.41 25.82
CA GLY A 432 32.49 -36.25 25.02
C GLY A 432 33.73 -35.84 25.83
N GLY A 433 33.73 -36.05 27.15
CA GLY A 433 34.82 -35.65 28.04
C GLY A 433 34.95 -34.13 28.25
N PHE A 434 33.93 -33.37 27.87
CA PHE A 434 33.92 -31.91 27.97
C PHE A 434 32.96 -31.43 29.06
N ARG A 435 33.35 -30.35 29.75
CA ARG A 435 32.51 -29.68 30.75
C ARG A 435 32.34 -28.21 30.42
N GLY A 436 31.09 -27.77 30.31
CA GLY A 436 30.75 -26.40 29.93
C GLY A 436 29.25 -26.15 29.99
N ILE A 437 28.83 -24.96 29.56
CA ILE A 437 27.42 -24.58 29.48
C ILE A 437 26.84 -25.14 28.18
N GLN A 438 25.75 -25.90 28.29
CA GLN A 438 24.98 -26.35 27.14
C GLN A 438 24.37 -25.15 26.39
N ILE A 439 24.63 -25.04 25.10
CA ILE A 439 24.10 -23.97 24.24
C ILE A 439 22.81 -24.43 23.56
N THR A 440 21.89 -23.49 23.34
CA THR A 440 20.59 -23.75 22.67
C THR A 440 20.37 -22.89 21.43
N SER A 441 21.46 -22.39 20.85
CA SER A 441 21.46 -21.50 19.67
C SER A 441 21.46 -22.25 18.34
N GLY A 442 21.73 -23.55 18.32
CA GLY A 442 21.71 -24.38 17.10
C GLY A 442 22.94 -24.24 16.20
N PHE A 443 24.02 -23.60 16.65
CA PHE A 443 25.22 -23.39 15.82
C PHE A 443 25.89 -24.69 15.38
N PHE A 444 25.92 -25.72 16.23
CA PHE A 444 26.54 -27.01 15.90
C PHE A 444 25.84 -27.68 14.71
N GLN A 445 24.51 -27.68 14.71
CA GLN A 445 23.69 -28.22 13.63
C GLN A 445 23.88 -27.42 12.32
N ILE A 446 23.99 -26.09 12.41
CA ILE A 446 24.30 -25.22 11.26
C ILE A 446 25.68 -25.53 10.67
N TRP A 447 26.69 -25.71 11.52
CA TRP A 447 28.07 -25.98 11.09
C TRP A 447 28.19 -27.35 10.43
N ARG A 448 27.55 -28.37 10.99
CA ARG A 448 27.43 -29.70 10.36
C ARG A 448 26.74 -29.61 9.00
N ALA A 449 25.60 -28.92 8.93
CA ALA A 449 24.89 -28.70 7.66
C ALA A 449 25.74 -27.95 6.62
N SER A 450 26.74 -27.16 7.04
CA SER A 450 27.68 -26.46 6.14
C SER A 450 28.88 -27.31 5.73
N GLY A 451 29.00 -28.55 6.23
CA GLY A 451 30.14 -29.43 5.96
C GLY A 451 31.39 -29.07 6.75
N ILE A 452 31.28 -28.39 7.89
CA ILE A 452 32.42 -28.08 8.76
C ILE A 452 32.74 -29.31 9.62
N THR A 453 33.97 -29.82 9.53
CA THR A 453 34.39 -31.06 10.20
C THR A 453 35.44 -30.86 11.30
N SER A 454 36.07 -29.69 11.37
CA SER A 454 37.17 -29.43 12.32
C SER A 454 37.14 -28.02 12.91
N GLU A 455 37.75 -27.87 14.09
CA GLU A 455 37.90 -26.58 14.78
C GLU A 455 38.71 -25.56 13.96
N LEU A 456 39.65 -26.02 13.13
CA LEU A 456 40.47 -25.17 12.28
C LEU A 456 39.62 -24.34 11.30
N GLN A 457 38.60 -24.97 10.71
CA GLN A 457 37.69 -24.30 9.77
C GLN A 457 36.83 -23.24 10.47
N LEU A 458 36.35 -23.53 11.69
CA LEU A 458 35.64 -22.56 12.52
C LEU A 458 36.54 -21.36 12.87
N TYR A 459 37.81 -21.62 13.22
CA TYR A 459 38.78 -20.57 13.51
C TYR A 459 39.05 -19.67 12.29
N CYS A 460 39.26 -20.24 11.11
CA CYS A 460 39.44 -19.47 9.88
C CYS A 460 38.20 -18.62 9.55
N THR A 461 37.00 -19.18 9.76
CA THR A 461 35.74 -18.46 9.55
C THR A 461 35.59 -17.28 10.51
N ALA A 462 35.97 -17.47 11.78
CA ALA A 462 35.97 -16.39 12.77
C ALA A 462 36.91 -15.24 12.35
N ILE A 463 38.15 -15.55 11.95
CA ILE A 463 39.09 -14.52 11.46
C ILE A 463 38.54 -13.82 10.22
N GLY A 464 37.94 -14.56 9.27
CA GLY A 464 37.29 -13.99 8.10
C GLY A 464 36.18 -13.00 8.48
N ALA A 465 35.27 -13.40 9.36
CA ALA A 465 34.19 -12.55 9.86
C ALA A 465 34.73 -11.30 10.58
N LEU A 466 35.82 -11.42 11.34
CA LEU A 466 36.47 -10.27 11.99
C LEU A 466 37.07 -9.28 10.97
N VAL A 467 37.70 -9.78 9.91
CA VAL A 467 38.19 -8.93 8.81
C VAL A 467 37.02 -8.20 8.13
N PHE A 468 35.92 -8.89 7.87
CA PHE A 468 34.70 -8.27 7.34
C PHE A 468 34.12 -7.23 8.30
N ALA A 469 34.13 -7.45 9.61
CA ALA A 469 33.71 -6.45 10.59
C ALA A 469 34.54 -5.16 10.49
N ALA A 470 35.86 -5.28 10.35
CA ALA A 470 36.77 -4.15 10.14
C ALA A 470 36.52 -3.44 8.79
N LEU A 471 36.27 -4.20 7.72
CA LEU A 471 35.91 -3.64 6.41
C LEU A 471 34.59 -2.88 6.44
N MET A 472 33.56 -3.39 7.13
CA MET A 472 32.29 -2.68 7.30
C MET A 472 32.49 -1.39 8.08
N LEU A 473 33.27 -1.41 9.16
CA LEU A 473 33.57 -0.19 9.93
C LEU A 473 34.31 0.85 9.07
N PHE A 474 35.28 0.41 8.27
CA PHE A 474 35.99 1.27 7.32
C PHE A 474 35.05 1.84 6.24
N ALA A 475 34.17 1.01 5.67
CA ALA A 475 33.20 1.44 4.67
C ALA A 475 32.23 2.51 5.23
N GLY A 476 31.76 2.34 6.47
CA GLY A 476 30.93 3.31 7.19
C GLY A 476 31.63 4.66 7.37
N TRP A 477 32.89 4.66 7.80
CA TRP A 477 33.71 5.86 7.88
C TRP A 477 33.95 6.48 6.49
N PHE A 478 34.31 5.68 5.49
CA PHE A 478 34.64 6.13 4.15
C PHE A 478 33.44 6.81 3.48
N HIS A 479 32.26 6.20 3.54
CA HIS A 479 31.04 6.74 2.94
C HIS A 479 30.36 7.85 3.74
N TYR A 480 30.93 8.26 4.87
CA TYR A 480 30.49 9.44 5.62
C TYR A 480 31.49 10.59 5.53
N HIS A 481 32.78 10.31 5.76
CA HIS A 481 33.83 11.32 5.85
C HIS A 481 34.58 11.58 4.56
N LYS A 482 34.70 10.61 3.65
CA LYS A 482 35.55 10.70 2.45
C LYS A 482 34.78 10.77 1.15
N ALA A 483 33.73 9.96 1.03
CA ALA A 483 33.00 9.70 -0.19
C ALA A 483 31.51 9.59 0.13
N ALA A 484 30.89 10.68 0.58
CA ALA A 484 29.48 10.69 0.96
C ALA A 484 28.55 10.78 -0.25
N PRO A 485 27.63 9.82 -0.44
CA PRO A 485 26.69 9.86 -1.56
C PRO A 485 25.72 11.04 -1.47
N LYS A 486 25.26 11.51 -2.64
CA LYS A 486 24.21 12.53 -2.74
C LYS A 486 22.81 11.96 -2.59
N LEU A 487 21.84 12.82 -2.26
CA LEU A 487 20.44 12.39 -2.06
C LEU A 487 19.85 11.64 -3.27
N ALA A 488 20.17 12.09 -4.48
CA ALA A 488 19.70 11.45 -5.71
C ALA A 488 20.11 9.97 -5.83
N TRP A 489 21.25 9.58 -5.25
CA TRP A 489 21.69 8.17 -5.22
C TRP A 489 20.83 7.34 -4.27
N PHE A 490 20.46 7.88 -3.11
CA PHE A 490 19.57 7.20 -2.15
C PHE A 490 18.14 7.06 -2.67
N GLN A 491 17.68 8.02 -3.48
CA GLN A 491 16.33 8.06 -4.04
C GLN A 491 16.17 7.21 -5.32
N ASP A 492 17.24 6.61 -5.82
CA ASP A 492 17.22 5.69 -6.96
C ASP A 492 16.74 4.29 -6.53
N VAL A 493 15.42 4.21 -6.29
CA VAL A 493 14.77 3.01 -5.75
C VAL A 493 14.70 1.88 -6.76
N GLU A 494 14.55 2.17 -8.06
CA GLU A 494 14.56 1.16 -9.11
C GLU A 494 15.92 0.43 -9.17
N SER A 495 17.02 1.18 -9.16
CA SER A 495 18.37 0.59 -9.13
C SER A 495 18.59 -0.20 -7.84
N MET A 496 18.25 0.36 -6.68
CA MET A 496 18.37 -0.32 -5.40
C MET A 496 17.62 -1.65 -5.37
N LEU A 497 16.36 -1.69 -5.84
CA LEU A 497 15.57 -2.92 -5.87
C LEU A 497 16.12 -3.96 -6.85
N ASN A 498 16.54 -3.55 -8.05
CA ASN A 498 17.15 -4.46 -9.01
C ASN A 498 18.43 -5.10 -8.41
N HIS A 499 19.31 -4.30 -7.80
CA HIS A 499 20.54 -4.81 -7.17
C HIS A 499 20.27 -5.66 -5.93
N HIS A 500 19.28 -5.34 -5.11
CA HIS A 500 18.93 -6.15 -3.94
C HIS A 500 18.25 -7.47 -4.33
N LEU A 501 17.33 -7.45 -5.30
CA LEU A 501 16.66 -8.66 -5.76
C LEU A 501 17.64 -9.57 -6.52
N ALA A 502 18.26 -9.09 -7.61
CA ALA A 502 19.14 -9.93 -8.42
C ALA A 502 20.51 -10.17 -7.75
N GLY A 503 21.12 -9.12 -7.20
CA GLY A 503 22.45 -9.20 -6.59
C GLY A 503 22.41 -9.82 -5.19
N LEU A 504 21.84 -9.12 -4.22
CA LEU A 504 21.90 -9.55 -2.81
C LEU A 504 21.16 -10.87 -2.57
N LEU A 505 19.91 -11.01 -3.05
CA LEU A 505 19.11 -12.23 -2.85
C LEU A 505 19.42 -13.29 -3.91
N GLY A 506 19.42 -12.92 -5.19
CA GLY A 506 19.65 -13.85 -6.31
C GLY A 506 21.04 -14.47 -6.30
N LEU A 507 22.11 -13.67 -6.40
CA LEU A 507 23.49 -14.19 -6.36
C LEU A 507 23.85 -14.75 -4.98
N GLY A 508 23.29 -14.22 -3.90
CA GLY A 508 23.44 -14.78 -2.56
C GLY A 508 22.92 -16.23 -2.49
N SER A 509 21.68 -16.46 -2.92
CA SER A 509 21.07 -17.80 -2.98
C SER A 509 21.79 -18.72 -3.96
N LEU A 510 22.23 -18.21 -5.12
CA LEU A 510 22.98 -19.00 -6.10
C LEU A 510 24.32 -19.48 -5.55
N SER A 511 25.05 -18.58 -4.86
CA SER A 511 26.34 -18.88 -4.24
C SER A 511 26.17 -19.90 -3.11
N TRP A 512 25.09 -19.79 -2.33
CA TRP A 512 24.77 -20.77 -1.29
C TRP A 512 24.41 -22.14 -1.87
N ALA A 513 23.61 -22.21 -2.94
CA ALA A 513 23.34 -23.46 -3.65
C ALA A 513 24.63 -24.11 -4.18
N GLY A 514 25.56 -23.32 -4.73
CA GLY A 514 26.88 -23.79 -5.15
C GLY A 514 27.70 -24.37 -3.98
N HIS A 515 27.75 -23.68 -2.84
CA HIS A 515 28.38 -24.21 -1.62
C HIS A 515 27.71 -25.52 -1.17
N GLN A 516 26.37 -25.58 -1.19
CA GLN A 516 25.64 -26.76 -0.78
C GLN A 516 25.98 -27.97 -1.67
N VAL A 517 25.92 -27.79 -2.99
CA VAL A 517 26.17 -28.85 -3.97
C VAL A 517 27.61 -29.37 -3.91
N HIS A 518 28.60 -28.48 -3.75
CA HIS A 518 30.01 -28.84 -3.89
C HIS A 518 30.73 -29.13 -2.58
N VAL A 519 30.18 -28.73 -1.42
CA VAL A 519 30.83 -28.88 -0.11
C VAL A 519 29.91 -29.57 0.90
N SER A 520 28.74 -29.00 1.17
CA SER A 520 27.84 -29.52 2.21
C SER A 520 27.35 -30.94 1.91
N LEU A 521 26.84 -31.17 0.69
CA LEU A 521 26.24 -32.43 0.30
C LEU A 521 27.22 -33.61 0.35
N PRO A 522 28.42 -33.54 -0.27
CA PRO A 522 29.39 -34.64 -0.20
C PRO A 522 29.78 -34.99 1.24
N ILE A 523 30.05 -33.97 2.07
CA ILE A 523 30.50 -34.18 3.45
C ILE A 523 29.39 -34.77 4.32
N ASN A 524 28.16 -34.25 4.21
CA ASN A 524 27.03 -34.78 4.98
C ASN A 524 26.66 -36.21 4.57
N GLN A 525 26.87 -36.61 3.32
CA GLN A 525 26.68 -37.99 2.89
C GLN A 525 27.63 -38.95 3.62
N PHE A 526 28.90 -38.57 3.79
CA PHE A 526 29.85 -39.35 4.59
C PHE A 526 29.51 -39.33 6.09
N LEU A 527 29.17 -38.16 6.65
CA LEU A 527 28.78 -38.05 8.05
C LEU A 527 27.53 -38.88 8.38
N ASN A 528 26.55 -38.93 7.47
CA ASN A 528 25.35 -39.74 7.62
C ASN A 528 25.62 -41.24 7.44
N ALA A 529 26.71 -41.60 6.74
CA ALA A 529 27.19 -42.98 6.64
C ALA A 529 28.04 -43.42 7.86
N GLY A 530 28.24 -42.55 8.86
CA GLY A 530 28.99 -42.85 10.07
C GLY A 530 30.51 -42.83 9.90
N VAL A 531 31.01 -42.17 8.84
CA VAL A 531 32.46 -41.98 8.65
C VAL A 531 32.97 -40.95 9.66
N ASP A 532 34.10 -41.25 10.30
CA ASP A 532 34.74 -40.32 11.25
C ASP A 532 35.08 -38.99 10.54
N PRO A 533 34.77 -37.83 11.14
CA PRO A 533 35.02 -36.53 10.52
C PRO A 533 36.47 -36.28 10.08
N LYS A 534 37.45 -36.97 10.69
CA LYS A 534 38.89 -36.85 10.36
C LYS A 534 39.28 -37.63 9.11
N GLU A 535 38.50 -38.66 8.75
CA GLU A 535 38.72 -39.49 7.57
C GLU A 535 38.02 -38.94 6.32
N ILE A 536 37.12 -37.97 6.49
CA ILE A 536 36.39 -37.34 5.38
C ILE A 536 37.36 -36.44 4.60
N PRO A 537 37.42 -36.56 3.26
CA PRO A 537 38.19 -35.66 2.40
C PRO A 537 37.88 -34.19 2.69
N LEU A 538 38.89 -33.33 2.63
CA LEU A 538 38.66 -31.90 2.87
C LEU A 538 37.83 -31.28 1.72
N PRO A 539 37.04 -30.22 1.98
CA PRO A 539 36.16 -29.59 0.96
C PRO A 539 36.81 -29.31 -0.40
N HIS A 540 38.08 -28.89 -0.41
CA HIS A 540 38.80 -28.56 -1.64
C HIS A 540 39.17 -29.81 -2.47
N GLU A 541 39.28 -30.99 -1.85
CA GLU A 541 39.56 -32.23 -2.56
C GLU A 541 38.38 -32.66 -3.43
N PHE A 542 37.15 -32.44 -2.97
CA PHE A 542 35.92 -32.64 -3.77
C PHE A 542 35.88 -31.72 -5.00
N ILE A 543 36.41 -30.51 -4.88
CA ILE A 543 36.42 -29.53 -5.99
C ILE A 543 37.51 -29.88 -7.01
N LEU A 544 38.70 -30.27 -6.54
CA LEU A 544 39.85 -30.56 -7.39
C LEU A 544 39.75 -31.94 -8.04
N ASN A 545 39.20 -32.93 -7.34
CA ASN A 545 39.07 -34.30 -7.81
C ASN A 545 37.61 -34.64 -8.16
N ARG A 546 37.28 -34.46 -9.44
CA ARG A 546 35.93 -34.79 -9.96
C ARG A 546 35.56 -36.25 -9.77
N ASP A 547 36.53 -37.18 -9.79
CA ASP A 547 36.24 -38.60 -9.68
C ASP A 547 35.68 -38.94 -8.29
N LEU A 548 36.06 -38.18 -7.26
CA LEU A 548 35.58 -38.35 -5.90
C LEU A 548 34.11 -37.91 -5.76
N LEU A 549 33.72 -36.81 -6.42
CA LEU A 549 32.30 -36.43 -6.53
C LEU A 549 31.51 -37.41 -7.39
N ALA A 550 32.08 -37.89 -8.50
CA ALA A 550 31.41 -38.85 -9.39
C ALA A 550 31.15 -40.21 -8.73
N GLN A 551 31.94 -40.59 -7.72
CA GLN A 551 31.67 -41.80 -6.90
C GLN A 551 30.43 -41.64 -6.02
N LEU A 552 30.19 -40.44 -5.48
CA LEU A 552 29.02 -40.14 -4.66
C LEU A 552 27.76 -39.87 -5.50
N TYR A 553 27.96 -39.13 -6.60
CA TYR A 553 26.93 -38.66 -7.51
C TYR A 553 27.40 -38.93 -8.95
N PRO A 554 27.10 -40.10 -9.53
CA PRO A 554 27.52 -40.51 -10.88
C PRO A 554 27.28 -39.48 -11.98
N SER A 555 26.22 -38.67 -11.83
CA SER A 555 25.89 -37.55 -12.73
C SER A 555 27.02 -36.53 -12.91
N PHE A 556 27.93 -36.36 -11.96
CA PHE A 556 29.08 -35.46 -12.09
C PHE A 556 30.09 -35.88 -13.15
N ALA A 557 30.11 -37.15 -13.56
CA ALA A 557 30.98 -37.63 -14.64
C ALA A 557 30.62 -37.01 -16.00
N GLU A 558 29.33 -36.65 -16.21
CA GLU A 558 28.82 -36.02 -17.44
C GLU A 558 29.24 -34.53 -17.55
N GLY A 559 29.73 -33.93 -16.46
CA GLY A 559 30.16 -32.52 -16.40
C GLY A 559 29.01 -31.52 -16.55
N ALA A 560 29.31 -30.33 -17.06
CA ALA A 560 28.35 -29.24 -17.21
C ALA A 560 27.52 -29.31 -18.51
N THR A 561 27.77 -30.31 -19.37
CA THR A 561 27.08 -30.42 -20.67
C THR A 561 25.55 -30.55 -20.53
N PRO A 562 24.99 -31.33 -19.57
CA PRO A 562 23.53 -31.38 -19.36
C PRO A 562 22.92 -30.02 -19.00
N PHE A 563 23.64 -29.14 -18.31
CA PHE A 563 23.18 -27.79 -17.98
C PHE A 563 22.97 -26.93 -19.24
N PHE A 564 23.99 -26.85 -20.12
CA PHE A 564 23.92 -26.04 -21.34
C PHE A 564 23.00 -26.60 -22.42
N THR A 565 22.72 -27.91 -22.38
CA THR A 565 21.78 -28.58 -23.29
C THR A 565 20.35 -28.61 -22.76
N LEU A 566 20.10 -28.07 -21.56
CA LEU A 566 18.80 -28.10 -20.87
C LEU A 566 18.28 -29.51 -20.55
N ASN A 567 19.17 -30.51 -20.51
CA ASN A 567 18.84 -31.89 -20.10
C ASN A 567 18.98 -32.07 -18.58
N TRP A 568 18.19 -31.30 -17.82
CA TRP A 568 18.36 -31.17 -16.37
C TRP A 568 17.95 -32.38 -15.55
N SER A 569 17.24 -33.36 -16.13
CA SER A 569 16.87 -34.59 -15.41
C SER A 569 18.09 -35.40 -14.96
N LYS A 570 19.27 -35.14 -15.54
CA LYS A 570 20.55 -35.76 -15.15
C LYS A 570 21.05 -35.33 -13.76
N TYR A 571 20.54 -34.23 -13.20
CA TYR A 571 20.97 -33.72 -11.90
C TYR A 571 20.09 -34.16 -10.73
N SER A 572 19.18 -35.12 -10.94
CA SER A 572 18.19 -35.57 -9.95
C SER A 572 18.78 -36.24 -8.70
N GLU A 573 20.08 -36.58 -8.70
CA GLU A 573 20.75 -37.23 -7.56
C GLU A 573 21.05 -36.23 -6.43
N PHE A 574 21.41 -34.99 -6.77
CA PHE A 574 21.80 -33.94 -5.80
C PHE A 574 20.86 -32.73 -5.81
N LEU A 575 20.03 -32.57 -6.86
CA LEU A 575 18.90 -31.64 -6.90
C LEU A 575 17.60 -32.44 -6.85
N THR A 576 17.19 -32.80 -5.64
CA THR A 576 16.02 -33.64 -5.41
C THR A 576 14.75 -32.81 -5.15
N PHE A 577 13.61 -33.49 -5.08
CA PHE A 577 12.34 -32.90 -4.67
C PHE A 577 11.55 -33.93 -3.84
N ARG A 578 12.20 -34.48 -2.80
CA ARG A 578 11.65 -35.59 -2.00
C ARG A 578 10.50 -35.11 -1.13
N GLY A 579 10.70 -34.01 -0.40
CA GLY A 579 9.81 -33.58 0.67
C GLY A 579 10.00 -34.42 1.94
N GLY A 580 9.50 -33.93 3.07
CA GLY A 580 9.64 -34.58 4.37
C GLY A 580 11.02 -34.42 5.02
N LEU A 581 11.38 -35.36 5.90
CA LEU A 581 12.62 -35.34 6.67
C LEU A 581 13.51 -36.53 6.31
N ASP A 582 14.83 -36.33 6.43
CA ASP A 582 15.84 -37.39 6.39
C ASP A 582 15.71 -38.25 7.67
N PRO A 583 15.41 -39.56 7.55
CA PRO A 583 15.24 -40.44 8.71
C PRO A 583 16.49 -40.60 9.59
N VAL A 584 17.69 -40.36 9.04
CA VAL A 584 18.95 -40.49 9.80
C VAL A 584 19.17 -39.31 10.71
N THR A 585 18.88 -38.11 10.20
CA THR A 585 19.22 -36.85 10.88
C THR A 585 18.02 -36.16 11.51
N GLY A 586 16.80 -36.48 11.08
CA GLY A 586 15.57 -35.78 11.48
C GLY A 586 15.47 -34.34 10.94
N GLY A 587 16.38 -33.93 10.06
CA GLY A 587 16.34 -32.63 9.37
C GLY A 587 15.75 -32.74 7.97
N LEU A 588 15.55 -31.62 7.28
CA LEU A 588 15.22 -31.61 5.86
C LEU A 588 16.35 -32.21 5.02
N TRP A 589 15.98 -32.80 3.88
CA TRP A 589 16.96 -33.25 2.89
C TRP A 589 17.80 -32.08 2.38
N LEU A 590 19.11 -32.11 2.59
CA LEU A 590 20.01 -31.06 2.12
C LEU A 590 19.99 -30.91 0.59
N THR A 591 19.70 -31.99 -0.14
CA THR A 591 19.53 -31.99 -1.60
C THR A 591 18.29 -31.22 -2.04
N ASP A 592 17.20 -31.29 -1.26
CA ASP A 592 16.00 -30.47 -1.49
C ASP A 592 16.29 -29.00 -1.16
N ILE A 593 17.07 -28.71 -0.10
CA ILE A 593 17.47 -27.34 0.24
C ILE A 593 18.36 -26.73 -0.86
N ALA A 594 19.28 -27.52 -1.45
CA ALA A 594 20.10 -27.07 -2.56
C ALA A 594 19.26 -26.71 -3.79
N HIS A 595 18.29 -27.58 -4.14
CA HIS A 595 17.35 -27.31 -5.23
C HIS A 595 16.47 -26.09 -4.95
N HIS A 596 16.00 -25.93 -3.70
CA HIS A 596 15.24 -24.76 -3.26
C HIS A 596 16.03 -23.46 -3.45
N HIS A 597 17.28 -23.40 -3.01
CA HIS A 597 18.12 -22.20 -3.19
C HIS A 597 18.42 -21.90 -4.66
N LEU A 598 18.60 -22.93 -5.50
CA LEU A 598 18.77 -22.74 -6.93
C LEU A 598 17.50 -22.15 -7.58
N ALA A 599 16.32 -22.67 -7.22
CA ALA A 599 15.04 -22.15 -7.73
C ALA A 599 14.79 -20.71 -7.27
N ILE A 600 15.04 -20.41 -5.99
CA ILE A 600 14.94 -19.05 -5.43
C ILE A 600 15.92 -18.10 -6.12
N ALA A 601 17.15 -18.54 -6.38
CA ALA A 601 18.16 -17.74 -7.06
C ALA A 601 17.67 -17.30 -8.45
N ILE A 602 17.14 -18.24 -9.24
CA ILE A 602 16.61 -17.96 -10.58
C ILE A 602 15.42 -16.98 -10.48
N LEU A 603 14.50 -17.20 -9.55
CA LEU A 603 13.34 -16.33 -9.34
C LEU A 603 13.77 -14.88 -9.02
N PHE A 604 14.71 -14.70 -8.10
CA PHE A 604 15.18 -13.38 -7.71
C PHE A 604 16.08 -12.71 -8.76
N LEU A 605 16.89 -13.47 -9.48
CA LEU A 605 17.67 -12.97 -10.62
C LEU A 605 16.73 -12.41 -11.69
N ILE A 606 15.65 -13.13 -12.03
CA ILE A 606 14.65 -12.64 -12.99
C ILE A 606 13.90 -11.42 -12.43
N ALA A 607 13.46 -11.48 -11.16
CA ALA A 607 12.72 -10.39 -10.53
C ALA A 607 13.52 -9.08 -10.47
N GLY A 608 14.84 -9.15 -10.24
CA GLY A 608 15.72 -7.98 -10.23
C GLY A 608 16.01 -7.37 -11.60
N HIS A 609 15.39 -7.84 -12.68
CA HIS A 609 15.43 -7.21 -14.02
C HIS A 609 14.07 -6.56 -14.39
N MET A 610 13.16 -6.39 -13.43
CA MET A 610 11.82 -5.84 -13.66
C MET A 610 11.82 -4.30 -13.82
N TYR A 611 12.63 -3.59 -13.04
CA TYR A 611 12.55 -2.12 -12.95
C TYR A 611 13.45 -1.42 -13.96
N ARG A 612 12.97 -0.28 -14.49
CA ARG A 612 13.68 0.48 -15.52
C ARG A 612 14.91 1.17 -14.93
N THR A 613 16.03 1.08 -15.65
CA THR A 613 17.27 1.81 -15.36
C THR A 613 17.76 2.53 -16.63
N ASN A 614 19.08 2.71 -16.81
CA ASN A 614 19.67 3.50 -17.90
C ASN A 614 19.40 2.97 -19.32
N TRP A 615 19.01 1.70 -19.47
CA TRP A 615 18.82 1.07 -20.78
C TRP A 615 17.40 1.22 -21.34
N GLY A 616 16.52 1.96 -20.66
CA GLY A 616 15.15 2.28 -21.13
C GLY A 616 14.16 1.10 -21.11
N ILE A 617 14.60 -0.11 -20.78
CA ILE A 617 13.77 -1.31 -20.64
C ILE A 617 13.41 -1.51 -19.17
N GLY A 618 12.16 -1.89 -18.90
CA GLY A 618 11.62 -2.13 -17.55
C GLY A 618 10.52 -1.15 -17.15
N HIS A 619 10.05 -1.29 -15.91
CA HIS A 619 8.95 -0.48 -15.36
C HIS A 619 9.44 0.63 -14.42
N GLY A 620 8.86 1.83 -14.52
CA GLY A 620 9.00 2.85 -13.49
C GLY A 620 8.02 2.58 -12.35
N LEU A 621 8.49 2.59 -11.10
CA LEU A 621 7.64 2.26 -9.94
C LEU A 621 6.48 3.25 -9.78
N LYS A 622 6.76 4.53 -10.01
CA LYS A 622 5.75 5.58 -10.00
C LYS A 622 4.62 5.32 -11.01
N ASP A 623 4.98 4.91 -12.24
CA ASP A 623 4.00 4.60 -13.29
C ASP A 623 3.10 3.43 -12.88
N ILE A 624 3.68 2.38 -12.29
CA ILE A 624 2.92 1.23 -11.77
C ILE A 624 1.93 1.72 -10.72
N LEU A 625 2.38 2.46 -9.70
CA LEU A 625 1.52 2.90 -8.60
C LEU A 625 0.38 3.78 -9.09
N GLU A 626 0.65 4.77 -9.95
CA GLU A 626 -0.38 5.69 -10.46
C GLU A 626 -1.39 5.02 -11.41
N ALA A 627 -0.99 3.95 -12.09
CA ALA A 627 -1.91 3.15 -12.92
C ALA A 627 -2.94 2.39 -12.07
N HIS A 628 -2.60 2.00 -10.84
CA HIS A 628 -3.48 1.21 -9.96
C HIS A 628 -4.47 2.09 -9.18
N LYS A 629 -5.61 2.37 -9.80
CA LYS A 629 -6.73 3.12 -9.21
C LYS A 629 -8.07 2.42 -9.45
N GLY A 630 -8.95 2.46 -8.45
CA GLY A 630 -10.26 1.80 -8.48
C GLY A 630 -11.42 2.74 -8.14
N PRO A 631 -12.67 2.32 -8.41
CA PRO A 631 -13.85 3.15 -8.15
C PRO A 631 -14.06 3.47 -6.66
N PHE A 632 -13.56 2.61 -5.75
CA PHE A 632 -13.70 2.77 -4.30
C PHE A 632 -12.54 3.51 -3.64
N THR A 633 -11.39 3.59 -4.30
CA THR A 633 -10.11 4.04 -3.71
C THR A 633 -9.70 5.45 -4.12
N GLY A 634 -10.56 6.18 -4.84
CA GLY A 634 -10.29 7.57 -5.23
C GLY A 634 -9.14 7.67 -6.24
N GLN A 635 -8.08 8.39 -5.90
CA GLN A 635 -6.87 8.50 -6.72
C GLN A 635 -5.91 7.30 -6.55
N GLY A 636 -6.29 6.27 -5.78
CA GLY A 636 -5.48 5.06 -5.62
C GLY A 636 -4.15 5.35 -4.92
N HIS A 637 -3.07 4.82 -5.47
CA HIS A 637 -1.71 4.89 -4.90
C HIS A 637 -0.94 6.16 -5.27
N LYS A 638 -1.61 7.17 -5.86
CA LYS A 638 -0.96 8.43 -6.21
C LYS A 638 -0.30 9.01 -4.96
N GLY A 639 0.99 9.29 -5.04
CA GLY A 639 1.75 9.90 -3.96
C GLY A 639 2.56 8.97 -3.06
N LEU A 640 2.33 7.65 -3.15
CA LEU A 640 3.07 6.68 -2.34
C LEU A 640 4.54 6.58 -2.75
N TYR A 641 4.85 6.73 -4.04
CA TYR A 641 6.23 6.76 -4.53
C TYR A 641 7.02 7.87 -3.84
N GLU A 642 6.50 9.10 -3.87
CA GLU A 642 7.16 10.21 -3.22
C GLU A 642 7.31 9.98 -1.71
N ILE A 643 6.28 9.48 -1.01
CA ILE A 643 6.36 9.17 0.42
C ILE A 643 7.54 8.25 0.75
N LEU A 644 7.68 7.15 0.01
CA LEU A 644 8.73 6.16 0.26
C LEU A 644 10.12 6.66 -0.15
N THR A 645 10.21 7.59 -1.10
CA THR A 645 11.50 8.22 -1.50
C THR A 645 11.92 9.41 -0.65
N THR A 646 11.00 10.04 0.10
CA THR A 646 11.30 11.22 0.90
C THR A 646 11.32 10.97 2.41
N SER A 647 10.68 9.90 2.91
CA SER A 647 10.62 9.59 4.33
C SER A 647 11.30 8.26 4.65
N TRP A 648 12.40 8.33 5.41
CA TRP A 648 13.06 7.15 5.98
C TRP A 648 12.16 6.43 7.01
N HIS A 649 11.32 7.16 7.74
CA HIS A 649 10.40 6.58 8.71
C HIS A 649 9.28 5.77 8.03
N ALA A 650 8.77 6.21 6.88
CA ALA A 650 7.82 5.44 6.10
C ALA A 650 8.43 4.10 5.61
N GLN A 651 9.65 4.15 5.08
CA GLN A 651 10.36 2.96 4.63
C GLN A 651 10.69 2.02 5.78
N LEU A 652 11.22 2.55 6.90
CA LEU A 652 11.56 1.78 8.08
C LEU A 652 10.32 1.12 8.70
N SER A 653 9.19 1.82 8.76
CA SER A 653 7.92 1.26 9.22
C SER A 653 7.50 0.04 8.39
N LEU A 654 7.50 0.16 7.06
CA LEU A 654 7.12 -0.95 6.17
C LEU A 654 8.09 -2.13 6.29
N ASN A 655 9.40 -1.83 6.29
CA ASN A 655 10.44 -2.86 6.41
C ASN A 655 10.34 -3.62 7.74
N LEU A 656 10.11 -2.92 8.86
CA LEU A 656 9.95 -3.55 10.17
C LEU A 656 8.67 -4.41 10.24
N ALA A 657 7.58 -3.98 9.62
CA ALA A 657 6.34 -4.76 9.57
C ALA A 657 6.56 -6.09 8.83
N MET A 658 7.23 -6.03 7.68
CA MET A 658 7.52 -7.21 6.86
C MET A 658 8.57 -8.11 7.49
N LEU A 659 9.67 -7.53 8.01
CA LEU A 659 10.73 -8.29 8.66
C LEU A 659 10.23 -8.95 9.94
N GLY A 660 9.49 -8.24 10.79
CA GLY A 660 8.93 -8.82 12.01
C GLY A 660 7.95 -9.96 11.75
N SER A 661 7.10 -9.81 10.72
CA SER A 661 6.21 -10.88 10.28
C SER A 661 6.97 -12.07 9.71
N LEU A 662 8.01 -11.82 8.90
CA LEU A 662 8.88 -12.88 8.36
C LEU A 662 9.60 -13.63 9.48
N THR A 663 10.11 -12.94 10.50
CA THR A 663 10.77 -13.58 11.65
C THR A 663 9.82 -14.52 12.41
N ILE A 664 8.53 -14.15 12.56
CA ILE A 664 7.51 -15.04 13.13
C ILE A 664 7.26 -16.25 12.22
N VAL A 665 7.18 -16.05 10.91
CA VAL A 665 7.03 -17.14 9.93
C VAL A 665 8.23 -18.10 9.99
N VAL A 666 9.45 -17.58 10.11
CA VAL A 666 10.67 -18.38 10.31
C VAL A 666 10.54 -19.26 11.55
N ALA A 667 10.05 -18.72 12.67
CA ALA A 667 9.80 -19.52 13.88
C ALA A 667 8.85 -20.70 13.59
N HIS A 668 7.70 -20.43 12.94
CA HIS A 668 6.71 -21.46 12.63
C HIS A 668 7.20 -22.50 11.60
N HIS A 669 7.99 -22.09 10.62
CA HIS A 669 8.53 -22.99 9.61
C HIS A 669 9.65 -23.86 10.18
N MET A 670 10.57 -23.31 10.97
CA MET A 670 11.73 -24.04 11.47
C MET A 670 11.38 -25.19 12.42
N TYR A 671 10.33 -25.06 13.25
CA TYR A 671 9.96 -26.16 14.15
C TYR A 671 9.22 -27.30 13.44
N SER A 672 8.40 -26.95 12.44
CA SER A 672 7.57 -27.93 11.71
C SER A 672 8.30 -28.53 10.51
N MET A 673 9.37 -27.89 10.05
CA MET A 673 10.28 -28.36 8.99
C MET A 673 11.74 -28.11 9.42
N PRO A 674 12.26 -28.88 10.41
CA PRO A 674 13.62 -28.68 10.95
C PRO A 674 14.68 -28.69 9.84
N PRO A 675 15.34 -27.56 9.51
CA PRO A 675 16.17 -27.50 8.31
C PRO A 675 17.58 -28.07 8.52
N TYR A 676 17.98 -28.32 9.77
CA TYR A 676 19.34 -28.73 10.10
C TYR A 676 19.39 -30.15 10.66
N PRO A 677 20.45 -30.94 10.37
CA PRO A 677 20.64 -32.28 10.92
C PRO A 677 20.65 -32.29 12.45
N TYR A 678 19.95 -33.25 13.06
CA TYR A 678 19.82 -33.47 14.52
C TYR A 678 19.20 -32.32 15.31
N LEU A 679 18.64 -31.31 14.63
CA LEU A 679 17.95 -30.20 15.28
C LEU A 679 16.60 -30.63 15.87
N ALA A 680 15.88 -31.53 15.20
CA ALA A 680 14.53 -31.92 15.58
C ALA A 680 14.46 -32.60 16.96
N THR A 681 15.48 -33.40 17.30
CA THR A 681 15.59 -34.12 18.58
C THR A 681 16.28 -33.32 19.68
N ASP A 682 16.83 -32.15 19.35
CA ASP A 682 17.33 -31.16 20.31
C ASP A 682 16.18 -30.21 20.70
N TYR A 683 15.33 -30.70 21.61
CA TYR A 683 14.12 -30.00 22.03
C TYR A 683 14.41 -28.62 22.66
N ALA A 684 15.54 -28.49 23.37
CA ALA A 684 15.93 -27.23 23.99
C ALA A 684 16.25 -26.18 22.92
N THR A 685 17.01 -26.55 21.89
CA THR A 685 17.30 -25.66 20.77
C THR A 685 16.05 -25.31 19.97
N GLN A 686 15.15 -26.26 19.71
CA GLN A 686 13.87 -25.99 19.04
C GLN A 686 13.02 -24.97 19.80
N LEU A 687 12.86 -25.16 21.12
CA LEU A 687 12.12 -24.24 21.98
C LEU A 687 12.75 -22.84 22.04
N SER A 688 14.07 -22.78 22.16
CA SER A 688 14.83 -21.54 22.18
C SER A 688 14.69 -20.77 20.87
N LEU A 689 14.90 -21.42 19.72
CA LEU A 689 14.82 -20.77 18.41
C LEU A 689 13.41 -20.27 18.10
N PHE A 690 12.37 -21.06 18.40
CA PHE A 690 10.99 -20.64 18.23
C PHE A 690 10.69 -19.40 19.08
N THR A 691 10.98 -19.47 20.38
CA THR A 691 10.71 -18.39 21.33
C THR A 691 11.49 -17.11 20.96
N HIS A 692 12.77 -17.25 20.60
CA HIS A 692 13.64 -16.16 20.22
C HIS A 692 13.10 -15.38 19.01
N HIS A 693 12.77 -16.08 17.92
CA HIS A 693 12.27 -15.47 16.70
C HIS A 693 10.87 -14.86 16.89
N MET A 694 10.01 -15.49 17.71
CA MET A 694 8.70 -14.93 18.07
C MET A 694 8.84 -13.58 18.80
N TRP A 695 9.74 -13.48 19.77
CA TRP A 695 9.99 -12.22 20.49
C TRP A 695 10.55 -11.14 19.57
N ILE A 696 11.59 -11.45 18.80
CA ILE A 696 12.16 -10.49 17.85
C ILE A 696 11.09 -9.99 16.88
N GLY A 697 10.30 -10.90 16.31
CA GLY A 697 9.23 -10.54 15.39
C GLY A 697 8.18 -9.61 16.02
N GLY A 698 7.76 -9.89 17.25
CA GLY A 698 6.85 -9.02 18.02
C GLY A 698 7.41 -7.62 18.25
N PHE A 699 8.67 -7.49 18.66
CA PHE A 699 9.33 -6.19 18.84
C PHE A 699 9.42 -5.40 17.53
N LEU A 700 9.79 -6.04 16.42
CA LEU A 700 9.88 -5.40 15.11
C LEU A 700 8.50 -4.91 14.63
N ILE A 701 7.44 -5.69 14.81
CA ILE A 701 6.07 -5.28 14.45
C ILE A 701 5.60 -4.06 15.27
N VAL A 702 5.89 -4.01 16.57
CA VAL A 702 5.57 -2.83 17.39
C VAL A 702 6.39 -1.61 16.93
N GLY A 703 7.68 -1.80 16.63
CA GLY A 703 8.55 -0.77 16.04
C GLY A 703 8.03 -0.24 14.70
N ALA A 704 7.44 -1.10 13.87
CA ALA A 704 6.81 -0.71 12.61
C ALA A 704 5.70 0.32 12.82
N ALA A 705 4.81 0.06 13.78
CA ALA A 705 3.74 1.00 14.12
C ALA A 705 4.26 2.29 14.76
N ALA A 706 5.33 2.21 15.56
CA ALA A 706 5.99 3.39 16.12
C ALA A 706 6.49 4.32 14.99
N HIS A 707 7.23 3.78 14.02
CA HIS A 707 7.72 4.55 12.88
C HIS A 707 6.61 5.01 11.93
N ALA A 708 5.51 4.25 11.79
CA ALA A 708 4.33 4.74 11.07
C ALA A 708 3.75 6.00 11.74
N ALA A 709 3.66 6.01 13.08
CA ALA A 709 3.19 7.17 13.81
C ALA A 709 4.17 8.35 13.74
N ILE A 710 5.48 8.11 13.79
CA ILE A 710 6.50 9.14 13.60
C ILE A 710 6.36 9.77 12.20
N PHE A 711 6.24 8.95 11.16
CA PHE A 711 5.95 9.41 9.79
C PHE A 711 4.68 10.28 9.75
N MET A 712 3.59 9.84 10.40
CA MET A 712 2.34 10.61 10.45
C MET A 712 2.50 11.97 11.13
N VAL A 713 3.40 12.10 12.11
CA VAL A 713 3.64 13.36 12.83
C VAL A 713 4.57 14.28 12.05
N ARG A 714 5.73 13.77 11.60
CA ARG A 714 6.82 14.58 11.05
C ARG A 714 6.71 14.81 9.53
N ASP A 715 6.48 13.74 8.78
CA ASP A 715 6.73 13.75 7.33
C ASP A 715 5.44 13.79 6.48
N TYR A 716 4.30 13.45 7.09
CA TYR A 716 3.02 13.46 6.38
C TYR A 716 2.52 14.90 6.12
N ASP A 717 2.48 15.25 4.83
CA ASP A 717 1.93 16.51 4.33
C ASP A 717 0.54 16.33 3.67
N PRO A 718 -0.54 16.89 4.26
CA PRO A 718 -1.88 16.79 3.69
C PRO A 718 -2.12 17.71 2.48
N THR A 719 -1.27 18.73 2.24
CA THR A 719 -1.54 19.76 1.22
C THR A 719 -1.42 19.21 -0.21
N ASN A 720 -0.48 18.27 -0.41
CA ASN A 720 -0.21 17.64 -1.69
C ASN A 720 -0.98 16.32 -1.91
N ARG A 721 -1.80 15.90 -0.95
CA ARG A 721 -2.32 14.52 -0.83
C ARG A 721 -3.85 14.45 -0.75
N TYR A 722 -4.52 14.95 -1.79
CA TYR A 722 -5.98 14.95 -1.84
C TYR A 722 -6.55 13.66 -2.43
N ASN A 723 -7.34 12.94 -1.61
CA ASN A 723 -8.17 11.81 -2.03
C ASN A 723 -7.42 10.60 -2.62
N ASP A 724 -6.19 10.37 -2.15
CA ASP A 724 -5.47 9.11 -2.27
C ASP A 724 -5.95 8.08 -1.22
N LEU A 725 -5.30 6.91 -1.18
CA LEU A 725 -5.61 5.85 -0.22
C LEU A 725 -5.41 6.28 1.24
N LEU A 726 -4.29 6.94 1.57
CA LEU A 726 -3.93 7.28 2.94
C LEU A 726 -4.86 8.35 3.52
N ASP A 727 -5.14 9.42 2.76
CA ASP A 727 -6.13 10.44 3.14
C ASP A 727 -7.53 9.83 3.34
N ARG A 728 -7.93 8.88 2.48
CA ARG A 728 -9.20 8.19 2.65
C ARG A 728 -9.24 7.43 3.96
N VAL A 729 -8.21 6.63 4.29
CA VAL A 729 -8.11 5.88 5.57
C VAL A 729 -8.26 6.83 6.76
N LEU A 730 -7.58 7.97 6.76
CA LEU A 730 -7.68 8.97 7.82
C LEU A 730 -9.10 9.54 7.96
N ARG A 731 -9.82 9.74 6.85
CA ARG A 731 -11.20 10.26 6.86
C ARG A 731 -12.23 9.33 7.49
N HIS A 732 -11.97 8.01 7.56
CA HIS A 732 -12.86 7.04 8.20
C HIS A 732 -12.20 6.26 9.35
N ARG A 733 -11.15 6.83 9.95
CA ARG A 733 -10.42 6.23 11.09
C ARG A 733 -11.31 5.84 12.27
N ASP A 734 -12.35 6.62 12.57
CA ASP A 734 -13.30 6.32 13.65
C ASP A 734 -14.05 5.02 13.38
N ALA A 735 -14.41 4.75 12.11
CA ALA A 735 -15.08 3.51 11.72
C ALA A 735 -14.13 2.32 11.87
N ILE A 736 -12.89 2.44 11.40
CA ILE A 736 -11.88 1.36 11.53
C ILE A 736 -11.68 0.98 13.00
N ILE A 737 -11.43 1.98 13.86
CA ILE A 737 -11.15 1.72 15.28
C ILE A 737 -12.39 1.22 16.03
N SER A 738 -13.60 1.71 15.72
CA SER A 738 -14.83 1.21 16.37
C SER A 738 -15.15 -0.23 16.00
N HIS A 739 -14.96 -0.64 14.74
CA HIS A 739 -15.16 -2.03 14.33
C HIS A 739 -14.10 -2.94 14.95
N LEU A 740 -12.84 -2.52 14.95
CA LEU A 740 -11.77 -3.31 15.56
C LEU A 740 -11.96 -3.45 17.08
N ASN A 741 -12.42 -2.39 17.76
CA ASN A 741 -12.80 -2.47 19.16
C ASN A 741 -13.92 -3.50 19.40
N TRP A 742 -14.97 -3.49 18.58
CA TRP A 742 -16.03 -4.50 18.65
C TRP A 742 -15.50 -5.93 18.44
N VAL A 743 -14.62 -6.15 17.46
CA VAL A 743 -13.97 -7.45 17.23
C VAL A 743 -13.17 -7.89 18.46
N CYS A 744 -12.39 -7.00 19.07
CA CYS A 744 -11.62 -7.31 20.27
C CYS A 744 -12.53 -7.72 21.45
N ILE A 745 -13.64 -6.99 21.66
CA ILE A 745 -14.62 -7.33 22.71
C ILE A 745 -15.27 -8.68 22.41
N PHE A 746 -15.69 -8.91 21.17
CA PHE A 746 -16.29 -10.17 20.73
C PHE A 746 -15.34 -11.35 20.96
N LEU A 747 -14.10 -11.24 20.47
CA LEU A 747 -13.09 -12.27 20.64
C LEU A 747 -12.78 -12.51 22.12
N GLY A 748 -12.61 -11.46 22.93
CA GLY A 748 -12.39 -11.60 24.37
C GLY A 748 -13.48 -12.40 25.10
N PHE A 749 -14.76 -12.08 24.86
CA PHE A 749 -15.88 -12.83 25.44
C PHE A 749 -15.98 -14.27 24.92
N HIS A 750 -15.74 -14.52 23.63
CA HIS A 750 -15.94 -15.83 23.01
C HIS A 750 -14.66 -16.69 22.94
N SER A 751 -13.58 -16.27 23.59
CA SER A 751 -12.36 -17.05 23.77
C SER A 751 -12.06 -17.22 25.25
N PHE A 752 -11.60 -16.15 25.92
CA PHE A 752 -11.27 -16.15 27.34
C PHE A 752 -12.50 -16.40 28.22
N GLY A 753 -13.69 -15.96 27.81
CA GLY A 753 -14.93 -16.30 28.51
C GLY A 753 -15.23 -17.80 28.51
N LEU A 754 -14.83 -18.56 27.48
CA LEU A 754 -15.01 -20.01 27.42
C LEU A 754 -14.09 -20.73 28.41
N TYR A 755 -12.88 -20.21 28.64
CA TYR A 755 -11.97 -20.69 29.67
C TYR A 755 -12.59 -20.53 31.07
N ILE A 756 -13.14 -19.35 31.39
CA ILE A 756 -13.82 -19.10 32.67
C ILE A 756 -15.04 -20.00 32.84
N HIS A 757 -15.83 -20.20 31.77
CA HIS A 757 -16.94 -21.15 31.76
C HIS A 757 -16.46 -22.55 32.13
N ASN A 758 -15.40 -23.05 31.48
CA ASN A 758 -14.85 -24.37 31.74
C ASN A 758 -14.29 -24.51 33.17
N ASP A 759 -13.58 -23.51 33.68
CA ASP A 759 -13.13 -23.50 35.09
C ASP A 759 -14.32 -23.59 36.05
N THR A 760 -15.38 -22.82 35.79
CA THR A 760 -16.58 -22.80 36.63
C THR A 760 -17.31 -24.15 36.57
N MET A 761 -17.51 -24.72 35.39
CA MET A 761 -18.18 -26.02 35.24
C MET A 761 -17.38 -27.16 35.86
N SER A 762 -16.05 -27.14 35.70
CA SER A 762 -15.14 -28.09 36.35
C SER A 762 -15.21 -27.98 37.87
N ALA A 763 -15.16 -26.76 38.42
CA ALA A 763 -15.27 -26.52 39.86
C ALA A 763 -16.64 -26.91 40.44
N LEU A 764 -17.72 -26.80 39.66
CA LEU A 764 -19.06 -27.26 40.03
C LEU A 764 -19.24 -28.78 39.89
N GLY A 765 -18.22 -29.53 39.47
CA GLY A 765 -18.29 -30.98 39.27
C GLY A 765 -19.15 -31.38 38.07
N ARG A 766 -19.23 -30.53 37.04
CA ARG A 766 -20.04 -30.73 35.83
C ARG A 766 -19.18 -30.84 34.55
N PRO A 767 -18.33 -31.88 34.43
CA PRO A 767 -17.44 -32.02 33.27
C PRO A 767 -18.19 -32.21 31.94
N GLN A 768 -19.41 -32.75 31.97
CA GLN A 768 -20.25 -32.92 30.77
C GLN A 768 -20.74 -31.60 30.15
N ASP A 769 -20.67 -30.49 30.89
CA ASP A 769 -21.09 -29.15 30.44
C ASP A 769 -19.89 -28.28 30.01
N MET A 770 -18.69 -28.86 29.98
CA MET A 770 -17.48 -28.19 29.53
C MET A 770 -17.34 -28.23 28.01
N PHE A 771 -16.70 -27.22 27.45
CA PHE A 771 -16.19 -27.25 26.09
C PHE A 771 -14.89 -28.06 26.06
N SER A 772 -14.99 -29.31 25.60
CA SER A 772 -13.89 -30.28 25.55
C SER A 772 -14.12 -31.29 24.43
N ASP A 773 -13.10 -32.08 24.10
CA ASP A 773 -13.23 -33.16 23.10
C ASP A 773 -14.15 -34.30 23.54
N THR A 774 -14.44 -34.44 24.84
CA THR A 774 -15.26 -35.51 25.41
C THR A 774 -16.70 -35.10 25.73
N ALA A 775 -17.00 -33.81 25.72
CA ALA A 775 -18.31 -33.25 26.05
C ALA A 775 -18.81 -32.35 24.90
N ILE A 776 -18.81 -31.03 25.07
CA ILE A 776 -19.24 -30.09 24.03
C ILE A 776 -18.04 -29.73 23.15
N GLN A 777 -17.97 -30.34 21.97
CA GLN A 777 -16.82 -30.18 21.07
C GLN A 777 -16.87 -28.87 20.28
N LEU A 778 -15.73 -28.17 20.21
CA LEU A 778 -15.52 -27.04 19.31
C LEU A 778 -14.31 -27.33 18.41
N GLN A 779 -14.52 -28.18 17.41
CA GLN A 779 -13.44 -28.66 16.55
C GLN A 779 -12.97 -27.58 15.55
N PRO A 780 -11.64 -27.43 15.34
CA PRO A 780 -11.08 -26.52 14.35
C PRO A 780 -11.14 -27.14 12.93
N VAL A 781 -12.35 -27.39 12.43
CA VAL A 781 -12.61 -28.15 11.19
C VAL A 781 -11.90 -27.58 9.95
N PHE A 782 -11.73 -26.25 9.88
CA PHE A 782 -11.01 -25.63 8.77
C PHE A 782 -9.52 -25.94 8.80
N ALA A 783 -8.90 -25.96 9.99
CA ALA A 783 -7.48 -26.30 10.13
C ALA A 783 -7.24 -27.79 9.84
N GLN A 784 -8.12 -28.67 10.34
CA GLN A 784 -8.09 -30.11 10.03
C GLN A 784 -8.27 -30.37 8.52
N TRP A 785 -9.15 -29.61 7.86
CA TRP A 785 -9.31 -29.70 6.41
C TRP A 785 -8.04 -29.30 5.63
N ILE A 786 -7.34 -28.25 6.08
CA ILE A 786 -6.04 -27.86 5.51
C ILE A 786 -4.98 -28.95 5.77
N GLN A 787 -4.91 -29.49 6.99
CA GLN A 787 -4.02 -30.62 7.31
C GLN A 787 -4.24 -31.80 6.35
N ASN A 788 -5.49 -32.21 6.15
CA ASN A 788 -5.84 -33.29 5.23
C ASN A 788 -5.46 -32.96 3.77
N THR A 789 -5.66 -31.71 3.35
CA THR A 789 -5.29 -31.27 1.99
C THR A 789 -3.79 -31.37 1.76
N HIS A 790 -2.97 -30.96 2.73
CA HIS A 790 -1.51 -31.04 2.64
C HIS A 790 -0.99 -32.47 2.80
N ALA A 791 -1.59 -33.28 3.67
CA ALA A 791 -1.24 -34.69 3.85
C ALA A 791 -1.50 -35.51 2.58
N LEU A 792 -2.58 -35.20 1.84
CA LEU A 792 -2.94 -35.86 0.59
C LEU A 792 -2.33 -35.20 -0.66
N ALA A 793 -1.52 -34.14 -0.51
CA ALA A 793 -0.95 -33.44 -1.66
C ALA A 793 -0.01 -34.33 -2.50
N PRO A 794 0.91 -35.12 -1.91
CA PRO A 794 1.81 -35.99 -2.67
C PRO A 794 1.05 -36.97 -3.55
N GLY A 795 1.41 -37.05 -4.83
CA GLY A 795 0.75 -37.93 -5.80
C GLY A 795 -0.61 -37.45 -6.32
N VAL A 796 -1.22 -36.42 -5.71
CA VAL A 796 -2.52 -35.85 -6.14
C VAL A 796 -2.35 -34.43 -6.69
N THR A 797 -2.21 -33.44 -5.81
CA THR A 797 -2.02 -32.03 -6.21
C THR A 797 -0.55 -31.69 -6.41
N ALA A 798 0.36 -32.50 -5.87
CA ALA A 798 1.81 -32.45 -6.07
C ALA A 798 2.34 -33.82 -6.56
N PRO A 799 2.16 -34.18 -7.85
CA PRO A 799 2.54 -35.50 -8.36
C PRO A 799 4.04 -35.79 -8.35
N GLY A 800 4.89 -34.76 -8.33
CA GLY A 800 6.35 -34.88 -8.30
C GLY A 800 6.95 -34.99 -6.89
N GLU A 801 6.14 -34.87 -5.84
CA GLU A 801 6.59 -34.97 -4.44
C GLU A 801 6.39 -36.39 -3.90
N THR A 802 7.33 -36.86 -3.09
CA THR A 802 7.27 -38.19 -2.48
C THR A 802 6.68 -38.20 -1.08
N ALA A 803 6.79 -37.08 -0.36
CA ALA A 803 6.22 -36.89 0.97
C ALA A 803 5.63 -35.49 1.10
N SER A 804 4.78 -35.28 2.12
CA SER A 804 4.15 -33.99 2.39
C SER A 804 5.18 -32.92 2.76
N THR A 805 4.79 -31.65 2.65
CA THR A 805 5.64 -30.50 3.02
C THR A 805 6.15 -30.57 4.46
N SER A 806 5.37 -31.15 5.37
CA SER A 806 5.76 -31.44 6.75
C SER A 806 5.01 -32.67 7.28
N LEU A 807 5.65 -33.43 8.16
CA LEU A 807 5.02 -34.58 8.83
C LEU A 807 3.93 -34.14 9.83
N THR A 808 3.91 -32.86 10.21
CA THR A 808 2.89 -32.31 11.14
C THR A 808 1.47 -32.39 10.60
N TRP A 809 1.29 -32.40 9.27
CA TRP A 809 -0.03 -32.47 8.62
C TRP A 809 -0.71 -33.84 8.73
N GLY A 810 0.06 -34.91 9.00
CA GLY A 810 -0.40 -36.30 8.91
C GLY A 810 -0.02 -37.00 7.60
N GLY A 811 -0.26 -38.32 7.53
CA GLY A 811 -0.06 -39.13 6.33
C GLY A 811 1.36 -39.68 6.08
N GLY A 812 2.37 -39.22 6.82
CA GLY A 812 3.74 -39.75 6.79
C GLY A 812 4.06 -40.68 7.97
N GLU A 813 5.07 -41.54 7.81
CA GLU A 813 5.60 -42.37 8.90
C GLU A 813 6.29 -41.51 9.97
N LEU A 814 6.18 -41.94 11.23
CA LEU A 814 6.89 -41.31 12.37
C LEU A 814 8.39 -41.34 12.12
N VAL A 815 9.05 -40.17 12.24
CA VAL A 815 10.51 -40.07 12.19
C VAL A 815 11.05 -39.96 13.61
N ALA A 816 11.90 -40.91 13.98
CA ALA A 816 12.59 -40.94 15.26
C ALA A 816 14.10 -41.07 15.05
N VAL A 817 14.87 -40.36 15.87
CA VAL A 817 16.34 -40.35 15.83
C VAL A 817 16.86 -40.51 17.25
N GLY A 818 17.78 -41.45 17.49
CA GLY A 818 18.38 -41.68 18.81
C GLY A 818 17.38 -41.98 19.93
N GLY A 819 16.31 -42.74 19.64
CA GLY A 819 15.25 -43.07 20.61
C GLY A 819 14.31 -41.91 20.97
N LYS A 820 14.45 -40.76 20.31
CA LYS A 820 13.59 -39.58 20.47
C LYS A 820 12.75 -39.35 19.22
N VAL A 821 11.55 -38.82 19.42
CA VAL A 821 10.68 -38.39 18.32
C VAL A 821 11.26 -37.12 17.69
N ALA A 822 11.55 -37.15 16.38
CA ALA A 822 11.94 -35.95 15.65
C ALA A 822 10.70 -35.10 15.31
N LEU A 823 9.69 -35.72 14.69
CA LEU A 823 8.43 -35.05 14.34
C LEU A 823 7.28 -36.06 14.23
N LEU A 824 6.10 -35.64 14.67
CA LEU A 824 4.84 -36.38 14.57
C LEU A 824 3.72 -35.51 13.99
N PRO A 825 2.64 -36.10 13.45
CA PRO A 825 1.41 -35.39 13.16
C PRO A 825 0.93 -34.65 14.42
N ILE A 826 0.58 -33.37 14.29
CA ILE A 826 0.11 -32.56 15.41
C ILE A 826 -1.42 -32.53 15.38
N PRO A 827 -2.11 -33.30 16.24
CA PRO A 827 -3.57 -33.31 16.26
C PRO A 827 -4.10 -31.97 16.74
N LEU A 828 -5.18 -31.49 16.11
CA LEU A 828 -5.85 -30.25 16.49
C LEU A 828 -7.25 -30.56 17.01
N GLY A 829 -7.50 -30.32 18.29
CA GLY A 829 -8.78 -30.54 18.97
C GLY A 829 -9.44 -29.27 19.49
N THR A 830 -10.37 -29.43 20.43
CA THR A 830 -11.09 -28.30 21.07
C THR A 830 -10.14 -27.38 21.85
N ALA A 831 -9.12 -27.95 22.50
CA ALA A 831 -8.06 -27.20 23.17
C ALA A 831 -7.33 -26.24 22.22
N ASP A 832 -6.93 -26.74 21.05
CA ASP A 832 -6.27 -25.96 20.02
C ASP A 832 -7.20 -24.87 19.48
N PHE A 833 -8.49 -25.16 19.29
CA PHE A 833 -9.48 -24.15 18.88
C PHE A 833 -9.53 -22.97 19.87
N LEU A 834 -9.60 -23.24 21.18
CA LEU A 834 -9.68 -22.21 22.21
C LEU A 834 -8.44 -21.30 22.21
N VAL A 835 -7.25 -21.89 22.23
CA VAL A 835 -5.99 -21.12 22.32
C VAL A 835 -5.71 -20.31 21.05
N HIS A 836 -6.08 -20.82 19.86
CA HIS A 836 -5.95 -20.04 18.62
C HIS A 836 -6.87 -18.81 18.60
N HIS A 837 -8.06 -18.87 19.21
CA HIS A 837 -8.91 -17.70 19.37
C HIS A 837 -8.37 -16.71 20.42
N ILE A 838 -7.64 -17.18 21.44
CA ILE A 838 -6.88 -16.31 22.34
C ILE A 838 -5.75 -15.60 21.58
N HIS A 839 -5.00 -16.29 20.70
CA HIS A 839 -4.00 -15.65 19.85
C HIS A 839 -4.62 -14.58 18.96
N ALA A 840 -5.75 -14.89 18.32
CA ALA A 840 -6.48 -13.92 17.51
C ALA A 840 -6.89 -12.71 18.37
N PHE A 841 -7.45 -12.93 19.55
CA PHE A 841 -7.82 -11.86 20.48
C PHE A 841 -6.64 -10.94 20.82
N THR A 842 -5.53 -11.50 21.30
CA THR A 842 -4.37 -10.72 21.76
C THR A 842 -3.67 -9.97 20.63
N ILE A 843 -3.59 -10.57 19.44
CA ILE A 843 -3.08 -9.90 18.23
C ILE A 843 -4.00 -8.75 17.83
N HIS A 844 -5.32 -8.95 17.78
CA HIS A 844 -6.26 -7.88 17.39
C HIS A 844 -6.25 -6.72 18.38
N VAL A 845 -6.11 -6.96 19.69
CA VAL A 845 -5.96 -5.89 20.68
C VAL A 845 -4.63 -5.14 20.50
N THR A 846 -3.53 -5.85 20.23
CA THR A 846 -2.24 -5.22 19.93
C THR A 846 -2.37 -4.31 18.70
N VAL A 847 -2.99 -4.79 17.61
CA VAL A 847 -3.26 -4.00 16.39
C VAL A 847 -4.18 -2.82 16.69
N LEU A 848 -5.22 -2.98 17.52
CA LEU A 848 -6.13 -1.91 17.92
C LEU A 848 -5.38 -0.73 18.55
N ILE A 849 -4.50 -1.03 19.50
CA ILE A 849 -3.72 -0.02 20.22
C ILE A 849 -2.76 0.69 19.25
N LEU A 850 -1.97 -0.08 18.50
CA LEU A 850 -0.97 0.44 17.59
C LEU A 850 -1.60 1.26 16.45
N LEU A 851 -2.62 0.72 15.78
CA LEU A 851 -3.31 1.40 14.68
C LEU A 851 -4.03 2.66 15.16
N LYS A 852 -4.63 2.63 16.35
CA LYS A 852 -5.20 3.85 16.96
C LYS A 852 -4.12 4.89 17.21
N GLY A 853 -2.94 4.49 17.68
CA GLY A 853 -1.79 5.37 17.85
C GLY A 853 -1.41 6.09 16.56
N VAL A 854 -1.30 5.35 15.45
CA VAL A 854 -0.97 5.89 14.12
C VAL A 854 -2.06 6.81 13.58
N LEU A 855 -3.32 6.37 13.55
CA LEU A 855 -4.42 7.12 12.92
C LEU A 855 -4.82 8.40 13.68
N PHE A 856 -4.56 8.44 15.00
CA PHE A 856 -4.86 9.58 15.88
C PHE A 856 -3.62 10.34 16.34
N ALA A 857 -2.47 10.12 15.69
CA ALA A 857 -1.22 10.81 15.98
C ALA A 857 -1.32 12.32 15.68
N ARG A 858 -1.95 12.69 14.56
CA ARG A 858 -2.03 14.10 14.12
C ARG A 858 -3.12 14.91 14.80
N SER A 859 -4.27 14.28 15.04
CA SER A 859 -5.44 14.94 15.61
C SER A 859 -6.42 13.93 16.18
N SER A 860 -7.21 14.35 17.16
CA SER A 860 -8.36 13.62 17.66
C SER A 860 -9.52 14.58 17.92
N ARG A 861 -10.70 14.05 18.27
CA ARG A 861 -11.83 14.90 18.72
C ARG A 861 -11.52 15.65 20.02
N LEU A 862 -10.62 15.11 20.86
CA LEU A 862 -10.25 15.68 22.15
C LEU A 862 -9.14 16.74 22.02
N ILE A 863 -8.14 16.48 21.17
CA ILE A 863 -6.98 17.34 20.93
C ILE A 863 -6.81 17.50 19.42
N PRO A 864 -7.38 18.59 18.83
CA PRO A 864 -7.35 18.81 17.39
C PRO A 864 -5.95 19.06 16.82
N ASP A 865 -5.08 19.68 17.60
CA ASP A 865 -3.74 20.18 17.23
C ASP A 865 -2.60 19.27 17.72
N LYS A 866 -2.89 17.99 17.95
CA LYS A 866 -1.93 17.02 18.53
C LYS A 866 -0.60 16.94 17.76
N ALA A 867 -0.62 17.08 16.44
CA ALA A 867 0.60 17.08 15.62
C ALA A 867 1.64 18.11 16.10
N ASN A 868 1.21 19.26 16.63
CA ASN A 868 2.11 20.32 17.12
C ASN A 868 2.80 19.95 18.45
N LEU A 869 2.22 19.05 19.23
CA LEU A 869 2.82 18.54 20.47
C LEU A 869 3.93 17.51 20.19
N GLY A 870 4.02 17.02 18.95
CA GLY A 870 5.01 16.04 18.52
C GLY A 870 4.61 14.59 18.77
N PHE A 871 5.57 13.67 18.59
CA PHE A 871 5.34 12.23 18.73
C PHE A 871 5.42 11.74 20.18
N ARG A 872 6.40 12.26 20.93
CA ARG A 872 6.74 11.84 22.31
C ARG A 872 6.47 12.99 23.29
N PHE A 873 5.32 12.96 23.96
CA PHE A 873 4.93 13.91 25.00
C PHE A 873 3.95 13.24 25.99
N PRO A 874 3.92 13.62 27.28
CA PRO A 874 3.17 12.87 28.29
C PRO A 874 1.65 13.13 28.29
N CYS A 875 1.22 14.39 28.11
CA CYS A 875 -0.18 14.82 28.12
C CYS A 875 -0.34 16.25 27.56
N ASP A 876 -1.59 16.72 27.43
CA ASP A 876 -1.99 18.12 27.21
C ASP A 876 -2.68 18.70 28.49
N GLY A 877 -2.08 18.42 29.65
CA GLY A 877 -2.56 18.85 30.96
C GLY A 877 -3.78 18.09 31.52
N PRO A 878 -4.22 18.42 32.75
CA PRO A 878 -5.35 17.76 33.42
C PRO A 878 -6.72 18.21 32.93
N GLY A 879 -6.79 19.19 32.01
CA GLY A 879 -8.04 19.69 31.45
C GLY A 879 -8.83 18.62 30.68
N ARG A 880 -10.08 18.93 30.32
CA ARG A 880 -10.98 18.05 29.54
C ARG A 880 -11.24 16.67 30.19
N GLY A 881 -11.08 16.56 31.52
CA GLY A 881 -11.22 15.31 32.28
C GLY A 881 -9.94 14.49 32.43
N GLY A 882 -8.80 14.99 31.96
CA GLY A 882 -7.49 14.32 31.97
C GLY A 882 -7.08 13.85 30.58
N THR A 883 -5.87 14.22 30.15
CA THR A 883 -5.33 13.89 28.81
C THR A 883 -4.06 13.04 28.88
N CYS A 884 -3.92 12.23 29.92
CA CYS A 884 -2.78 11.32 30.05
C CYS A 884 -2.74 10.31 28.89
N GLN A 885 -1.53 9.96 28.45
CA GLN A 885 -1.28 8.90 27.48
C GLN A 885 -1.96 9.09 26.11
N VAL A 886 -2.12 10.34 25.68
CA VAL A 886 -2.71 10.67 24.39
C VAL A 886 -1.69 10.63 23.24
N SER A 887 -0.39 10.67 23.50
CA SER A 887 0.61 10.70 22.44
C SER A 887 0.67 9.37 21.69
N ALA A 888 1.20 9.37 20.47
CA ALA A 888 1.38 8.12 19.74
C ALA A 888 2.49 7.26 20.36
N TRP A 889 3.49 7.87 21.01
CA TRP A 889 4.49 7.15 21.81
C TRP A 889 3.85 6.34 22.95
N ASP A 890 2.86 6.90 23.65
CA ASP A 890 2.14 6.18 24.70
C ASP A 890 1.35 4.98 24.15
N HIS A 891 0.88 5.04 22.90
CA HIS A 891 0.24 3.88 22.26
C HIS A 891 1.27 2.79 21.93
N VAL A 892 2.51 3.15 21.59
CA VAL A 892 3.61 2.17 21.45
C VAL A 892 3.92 1.54 22.80
N PHE A 893 4.00 2.34 23.86
CA PHE A 893 4.18 1.85 25.24
C PHE A 893 3.10 0.83 25.63
N LEU A 894 1.82 1.15 25.45
CA LEU A 894 0.71 0.22 25.72
C LEU A 894 0.75 -1.01 24.78
N GLY A 895 1.14 -0.81 23.52
CA GLY A 895 1.29 -1.87 22.53
C GLY A 895 2.35 -2.90 22.91
N LEU A 896 3.44 -2.49 23.58
CA LEU A 896 4.48 -3.42 24.06
C LEU A 896 3.95 -4.40 25.10
N PHE A 897 3.09 -3.97 26.04
CA PHE A 897 2.48 -4.88 27.02
C PHE A 897 1.55 -5.91 26.37
N TRP A 898 0.79 -5.49 25.35
CA TRP A 898 -0.10 -6.39 24.63
C TRP A 898 0.64 -7.32 23.67
N MET A 899 1.72 -6.85 23.04
CA MET A 899 2.64 -7.71 22.30
C MET A 899 3.27 -8.75 23.24
N TYR A 900 3.74 -8.33 24.42
CA TYR A 900 4.25 -9.23 25.44
C TYR A 900 3.22 -10.31 25.79
N ASN A 901 1.99 -9.91 26.12
CA ASN A 901 0.92 -10.84 26.43
C ASN A 901 0.62 -11.80 25.26
N ALA A 902 0.57 -11.28 24.02
CA ALA A 902 0.31 -12.09 22.83
C ALA A 902 1.40 -13.14 22.60
N ILE A 903 2.67 -12.73 22.59
CA ILE A 903 3.79 -13.64 22.36
C ILE A 903 3.95 -14.65 23.49
N SER A 904 3.79 -14.24 24.75
CA SER A 904 3.84 -15.14 25.91
C SER A 904 2.83 -16.28 25.81
N VAL A 905 1.58 -15.99 25.42
CA VAL A 905 0.57 -17.05 25.24
C VAL A 905 0.94 -17.98 24.08
N VAL A 906 1.45 -17.44 22.96
CA VAL A 906 1.86 -18.26 21.81
C VAL A 906 3.01 -19.21 22.17
N ILE A 907 4.03 -18.74 22.89
CA ILE A 907 5.17 -19.57 23.29
C ILE A 907 4.80 -20.59 24.39
N PHE A 908 3.86 -20.25 25.28
CA PHE A 908 3.31 -21.21 26.25
C PHE A 908 2.50 -22.29 25.56
N HIS A 909 1.67 -21.92 24.59
CA HIS A 909 0.97 -22.88 23.73
C HIS A 909 1.94 -23.80 23.02
N PHE A 910 2.95 -23.25 22.35
CA PHE A 910 3.96 -24.03 21.65
C PHE A 910 4.67 -25.00 22.61
N SER A 911 5.21 -24.49 23.72
CA SER A 911 5.94 -25.31 24.70
C SER A 911 5.10 -26.46 25.23
N TRP A 912 3.87 -26.19 25.66
CA TRP A 912 3.01 -27.24 26.22
C TRP A 912 2.55 -28.24 25.17
N LYS A 913 2.14 -27.76 23.98
CA LYS A 913 1.68 -28.61 22.88
C LYS A 913 2.78 -29.58 22.44
N MET A 914 3.99 -29.07 22.25
CA MET A 914 5.13 -29.89 21.82
C MET A 914 5.49 -30.94 22.87
N GLN A 915 5.54 -30.59 24.16
CA GLN A 915 5.85 -31.56 25.22
C GLN A 915 4.74 -32.60 25.48
N SER A 916 3.49 -32.23 25.24
CA SER A 916 2.34 -33.10 25.51
C SER A 916 2.06 -34.08 24.38
N ASP A 917 2.09 -33.61 23.13
CA ASP A 917 1.49 -34.33 22.01
C ASP A 917 2.50 -34.67 20.90
N VAL A 918 3.76 -34.20 21.00
CA VAL A 918 4.77 -34.38 19.94
C VAL A 918 6.05 -35.02 20.49
N TRP A 919 6.78 -34.30 21.33
CA TRP A 919 8.06 -34.72 21.87
C TRP A 919 7.90 -35.83 22.89
N GLY A 920 8.82 -36.79 22.83
CA GLY A 920 8.82 -37.97 23.67
C GLY A 920 9.94 -38.93 23.32
N SER A 921 9.96 -40.06 24.02
CA SER A 921 10.79 -41.21 23.68
C SER A 921 9.98 -42.24 22.90
N ILE A 922 10.67 -43.02 22.07
CA ILE A 922 10.09 -44.16 21.36
C ILE A 922 10.66 -45.46 21.93
N SER A 923 9.80 -46.43 22.23
CA SER A 923 10.24 -47.77 22.64
C SER A 923 10.59 -48.64 21.44
N ASP A 924 11.28 -49.76 21.68
CA ASP A 924 11.60 -50.76 20.64
C ASP A 924 10.34 -51.36 19.97
N GLN A 925 9.18 -51.26 20.63
CA GLN A 925 7.88 -51.69 20.10
C GLN A 925 7.17 -50.60 19.28
N GLY A 926 7.81 -49.43 19.07
CA GLY A 926 7.25 -48.29 18.35
C GLY A 926 6.22 -47.47 19.14
N VAL A 927 6.12 -47.66 20.45
CA VAL A 927 5.19 -46.91 21.31
C VAL A 927 5.84 -45.61 21.75
N VAL A 928 5.17 -44.48 21.49
CA VAL A 928 5.63 -43.14 21.88
C VAL A 928 5.17 -42.83 23.30
N THR A 929 6.12 -42.40 24.15
CA THR A 929 5.85 -41.86 25.48
C THR A 929 6.17 -40.37 25.50
N HIS A 930 5.14 -39.53 25.45
CA HIS A 930 5.30 -38.07 25.47
C HIS A 930 5.79 -37.56 26.83
N ILE A 931 6.48 -36.42 26.83
CA ILE A 931 7.10 -35.83 28.04
C ILE A 931 6.06 -35.61 29.15
N THR A 932 4.87 -35.10 28.81
CA THR A 932 3.78 -34.87 29.79
C THR A 932 2.59 -35.81 29.62
N GLY A 933 2.73 -36.88 28.83
CA GLY A 933 1.72 -37.93 28.70
C GLY A 933 0.38 -37.52 28.08
N GLY A 934 0.37 -36.59 27.12
CA GLY A 934 -0.87 -36.20 26.41
C GLY A 934 -1.87 -35.41 27.26
N ASN A 935 -1.40 -34.69 28.28
CA ASN A 935 -2.27 -33.94 29.20
C ASN A 935 -2.89 -32.66 28.62
N PHE A 936 -2.43 -32.18 27.45
CA PHE A 936 -2.87 -30.92 26.86
C PHE A 936 -4.37 -30.90 26.56
N ALA A 937 -4.93 -31.94 25.94
CA ALA A 937 -6.33 -31.95 25.48
C ALA A 937 -7.37 -31.75 26.61
N GLN A 938 -7.07 -32.23 27.82
CA GLN A 938 -7.98 -32.15 28.96
C GLN A 938 -7.67 -30.99 29.92
N SER A 939 -6.39 -30.61 30.06
CA SER A 939 -5.99 -29.57 31.01
C SER A 939 -6.02 -28.17 30.40
N SER A 940 -5.61 -28.01 29.14
CA SER A 940 -5.42 -26.70 28.51
C SER A 940 -6.71 -25.98 28.11
N ILE A 941 -7.87 -26.56 28.41
CA ILE A 941 -9.21 -25.97 28.23
C ILE A 941 -9.68 -25.15 29.45
N THR A 942 -8.88 -25.09 30.52
CA THR A 942 -9.15 -24.34 31.77
C THR A 942 -7.93 -23.51 32.17
N ILE A 943 -8.13 -22.32 32.77
CA ILE A 943 -7.03 -21.49 33.31
C ILE A 943 -6.33 -22.24 34.44
N ASN A 944 -7.08 -22.96 35.28
CA ASN A 944 -6.50 -23.77 36.34
C ASN A 944 -5.56 -24.86 35.80
N GLY A 945 -5.86 -25.46 34.64
CA GLY A 945 -4.97 -26.41 33.99
C GLY A 945 -3.67 -25.78 33.50
N TRP A 946 -3.72 -24.59 32.88
CA TRP A 946 -2.51 -23.82 32.52
C TRP A 946 -1.65 -23.49 33.75
N LEU A 947 -2.29 -23.17 34.88
CA LEU A 947 -1.57 -22.89 36.12
C LEU A 947 -0.96 -24.16 36.74
N ARG A 948 -1.73 -25.24 36.86
CA ARG A 948 -1.35 -26.44 37.61
C ARG A 948 -0.43 -27.37 36.80
N ASP A 949 -0.84 -27.73 35.59
CA ASP A 949 -0.21 -28.82 34.83
C ASP A 949 0.87 -28.32 33.87
N PHE A 950 0.90 -27.01 33.60
CA PHE A 950 1.94 -26.37 32.82
C PHE A 950 2.86 -25.52 33.70
N LEU A 951 2.39 -24.37 34.21
CA LEU A 951 3.25 -23.43 34.95
C LEU A 951 3.83 -24.04 36.23
N TRP A 952 2.99 -24.59 37.10
CA TRP A 952 3.44 -25.15 38.37
C TRP A 952 4.26 -26.43 38.18
N ALA A 953 3.77 -27.38 37.37
CA ALA A 953 4.45 -28.65 37.14
C ALA A 953 5.83 -28.47 36.46
N GLN A 954 5.91 -27.65 35.40
CA GLN A 954 7.16 -27.43 34.66
C GLN A 954 8.10 -26.40 35.31
N ALA A 955 7.62 -25.64 36.30
CA ALA A 955 8.51 -24.81 37.12
C ALA A 955 9.31 -25.65 38.14
N SER A 956 8.99 -26.93 38.35
CA SER A 956 9.70 -27.78 39.30
C SER A 956 11.20 -27.87 38.99
N GLN A 957 11.57 -27.98 37.72
CA GLN A 957 12.97 -28.02 37.29
C GLN A 957 13.68 -26.72 37.72
N VAL A 958 13.19 -25.55 37.30
CA VAL A 958 13.87 -24.27 37.57
C VAL A 958 14.00 -23.96 39.07
N LEU A 959 13.06 -24.42 39.90
CA LEU A 959 13.11 -24.21 41.35
C LEU A 959 14.11 -25.13 42.06
N ILE A 960 14.44 -26.30 41.48
CA ILE A 960 15.30 -27.32 42.08
C ILE A 960 16.75 -27.26 41.53
N LEU A 961 17.04 -26.38 40.56
CA LEU A 961 18.37 -26.25 39.93
C LEU A 961 19.50 -25.79 40.87
N TYR A 962 19.23 -25.27 42.06
CA TYR A 962 20.28 -24.85 43.00
C TYR A 962 21.17 -26.05 43.40
N GLY A 963 22.45 -25.98 43.03
CA GLY A 963 23.43 -27.04 43.30
C GLY A 963 23.63 -28.03 42.14
N LEU A 964 23.01 -27.79 40.98
CA LEU A 964 23.21 -28.54 39.75
C LEU A 964 23.75 -27.63 38.64
N SER A 965 24.45 -28.23 37.68
CA SER A 965 24.74 -27.60 36.39
C SER A 965 23.47 -27.60 35.53
N VAL A 966 23.19 -26.49 34.83
CA VAL A 966 22.04 -26.32 33.92
C VAL A 966 22.25 -27.05 32.61
#